data_AF-A0A8B6HJA5-F1
#
_entry.id   AF-A0A8B6HJA5-F1
#
_cell.length_a   1.000
_cell.length_b   1.000
_cell.length_c   1.000
_cell.angle_alpha   90.00
_cell.angle_beta   90.00
_cell.angle_gamma   90.00
#
_symmetry.space_group_name_H-M   'P 1'
#
loop_
_entity.id
_entity.type
_entity.pdbx_description
1 polymer ?
#
loop_
_entity_poly.entity_id
_entity_poly.type
_entity_poly.pdbx_seq_one_letter_code
_entity_poly.pdbx_strand_id
1 'polypeptide(L)'
;MNGVFDDVKTVKMVHHHLFPLVLILLWNPVYSAPEQIDCCVCGSLELRSPKGLQPNIYPSPFQVLVKEKQYAPGGLSINVNITSLDNTRTFVHFMLQAVFIKQDGSISSDDSVGEFINLDEDKYTTVKDCGTSAVKSVDRLKKSLIRFSWKNGDVKNKGHIKFRATIVEDGGTNYWVRELSHPVEDVNLPPLDMRPNKQPLIPVINTEECGRVKGCYRVPEGCWEPYCDYIATWRKTAGNSYEIELGAMTDGVTDRYVAMAISDDIRWGDDVVLQCVHNGTSKETQVNVGRSVDDHSTVLEEQRVQDNAIIGPTEGPLGQIWGKRLRCRFIVSTGAIPGFPEGDKHILMSRGGASNGVSQRHGHGVGEIPVATPDQVSLQENHNVGDFARFSLVKAHGILMILAWAFFGTTGLLWTKYYKTMWPNKRFYGERYWFVAHFNCMVMLVLLVVIAFIIIFVEVGGYSRADYLPYEAHPILGIIIFCCILLNPIIALLRPAEDHKCRPVVNWIHWFFGTVGWCLAIPNMFIGMDFGKAMVPWWATWILCIYILYHIIVEITLEVHQCCTHKKNKERRKKTCWSNASNLIIRFIVNVSGILELQKDTLNKALNHKSASTFLDWLPSHKPSTGPSKITVWHLTNVDYK
;
A
#
# COMPACT_ATOMS: atom_id res chain seq x y z
N MET A 1 -12.87 -29.00 -53.34
CA MET A 1 -12.14 -27.89 -52.69
C MET A 1 -12.93 -26.58 -52.55
N ASN A 2 -14.26 -26.51 -52.77
CA ASN A 2 -15.04 -25.27 -52.58
C ASN A 2 -16.27 -25.49 -51.69
N GLY A 3 -16.09 -25.67 -50.37
CA GLY A 3 -17.23 -25.88 -49.46
C GLY A 3 -16.96 -25.74 -47.96
N VAL A 4 -15.87 -25.07 -47.56
CA VAL A 4 -15.42 -24.99 -46.15
C VAL A 4 -15.46 -23.55 -45.59
N PHE A 5 -15.94 -22.55 -46.34
CA PHE A 5 -15.78 -21.13 -45.94
C PHE A 5 -17.03 -20.36 -45.50
N ASP A 6 -18.23 -20.94 -45.46
CA ASP A 6 -19.43 -20.17 -45.09
C ASP A 6 -19.72 -20.09 -43.58
N ASP A 7 -19.18 -20.98 -42.74
CA ASP A 7 -19.36 -20.91 -41.27
C ASP A 7 -18.38 -19.95 -40.55
N VAL A 8 -17.41 -19.37 -41.27
CA VAL A 8 -16.42 -18.43 -40.70
C VAL A 8 -16.92 -16.98 -40.70
N LYS A 9 -17.98 -16.66 -41.47
CA LYS A 9 -18.50 -15.29 -41.56
C LYS A 9 -19.20 -14.81 -40.30
N THR A 10 -19.85 -15.71 -39.56
CA THR A 10 -20.61 -15.35 -38.34
C THR A 10 -19.69 -15.13 -37.14
N VAL A 11 -18.56 -15.84 -37.07
CA VAL A 11 -17.54 -15.66 -36.01
C VAL A 11 -16.65 -14.44 -36.29
N LYS A 12 -16.35 -14.14 -37.57
CA LYS A 12 -15.67 -12.88 -37.94
C LYS A 12 -16.48 -11.64 -37.57
N MET A 13 -17.81 -11.70 -37.63
CA MET A 13 -18.66 -10.54 -37.36
C MET A 13 -18.71 -10.17 -35.86
N VAL A 14 -18.62 -11.15 -34.96
CA VAL A 14 -18.57 -10.91 -33.50
C VAL A 14 -17.17 -10.45 -33.06
N HIS A 15 -16.10 -10.97 -33.69
CA HIS A 15 -14.73 -10.55 -33.36
C HIS A 15 -14.35 -9.17 -33.93
N HIS A 16 -14.82 -8.79 -35.13
CA HIS A 16 -14.44 -7.51 -35.74
C HIS A 16 -15.26 -6.29 -35.29
N HIS A 17 -16.45 -6.47 -34.71
CA HIS A 17 -17.31 -5.33 -34.32
C HIS A 17 -17.39 -5.09 -32.81
N LEU A 18 -17.11 -6.08 -31.94
CA LEU A 18 -17.06 -5.87 -30.48
C LEU A 18 -15.69 -5.42 -29.97
N PHE A 19 -14.60 -5.81 -30.66
CA PHE A 19 -13.24 -5.43 -30.27
C PHE A 19 -12.95 -3.92 -30.45
N PRO A 20 -13.42 -3.23 -31.52
CA PRO A 20 -13.21 -1.79 -31.67
C PRO A 20 -14.14 -0.96 -30.76
N LEU A 21 -15.34 -1.44 -30.44
CA LEU A 21 -16.31 -0.71 -29.62
C LEU A 21 -15.91 -0.64 -28.14
N VAL A 22 -15.21 -1.66 -27.63
CA VAL A 22 -14.63 -1.65 -26.27
C VAL A 22 -13.34 -0.80 -26.21
N LEU A 23 -12.56 -0.73 -27.30
CA LEU A 23 -11.37 0.12 -27.40
C LEU A 23 -11.72 1.60 -27.61
N ILE A 24 -12.81 1.93 -28.31
CA ILE A 24 -13.27 3.32 -28.53
C ILE A 24 -13.90 3.91 -27.25
N LEU A 25 -14.48 3.10 -26.37
CA LEU A 25 -14.94 3.55 -25.05
C LEU A 25 -13.81 3.74 -24.02
N LEU A 26 -12.60 3.21 -24.30
CA LEU A 26 -11.41 3.34 -23.44
C LEU A 26 -10.42 4.41 -23.94
N TRP A 27 -10.75 5.13 -25.01
CA TRP A 27 -9.85 6.14 -25.60
C TRP A 27 -10.56 7.46 -25.88
N ASN A 28 -11.27 7.99 -24.89
CA ASN A 28 -11.34 9.44 -24.77
C ASN A 28 -10.26 9.86 -23.77
N PRO A 29 -9.11 10.38 -24.22
CA PRO A 29 -8.34 11.23 -23.34
C PRO A 29 -9.24 12.46 -23.16
N VAL A 30 -10.00 12.50 -22.07
CA VAL A 30 -10.44 13.76 -21.53
C VAL A 30 -9.14 14.47 -21.20
N TYR A 31 -8.63 15.25 -22.14
CA TYR A 31 -7.70 16.33 -21.84
C TYR A 31 -8.52 17.32 -21.02
N SER A 32 -8.65 17.03 -19.73
CA SER A 32 -8.96 18.05 -18.76
C SER A 32 -7.87 19.11 -18.91
N ALA A 33 -8.28 20.33 -19.19
CA ALA A 33 -7.40 21.48 -18.99
C ALA A 33 -6.76 21.34 -17.60
N PRO A 34 -5.47 21.68 -17.40
CA PRO A 34 -4.82 21.51 -16.12
C PRO A 34 -5.66 22.18 -15.03
N GLU A 35 -6.27 21.36 -14.17
CA GLU A 35 -7.18 21.82 -13.11
C GLU A 35 -6.43 22.84 -12.26
N GLN A 36 -7.12 23.96 -12.01
CA GLN A 36 -6.54 25.13 -11.39
C GLN A 36 -6.23 24.85 -9.91
N ILE A 37 -4.96 24.61 -9.58
CA ILE A 37 -4.48 24.60 -8.20
C ILE A 37 -4.64 26.02 -7.65
N ASP A 38 -5.54 26.21 -6.68
CA ASP A 38 -5.72 27.48 -5.95
C ASP A 38 -5.26 27.31 -4.50
N CYS A 39 -4.22 28.04 -4.10
CA CYS A 39 -3.77 28.14 -2.71
C CYS A 39 -4.67 29.12 -1.92
N CYS A 40 -5.09 28.92 -0.68
CA CYS A 40 -5.29 27.73 0.18
C CYS A 40 -6.49 28.08 1.10
N VAL A 41 -6.93 27.16 1.98
CA VAL A 41 -7.90 27.48 3.07
C VAL A 41 -7.17 28.12 4.26
N CYS A 42 -7.68 29.23 4.83
CA CYS A 42 -7.00 30.01 5.88
C CYS A 42 -6.54 29.20 7.10
N GLY A 43 -7.44 28.40 7.68
CA GLY A 43 -7.15 27.64 8.89
C GLY A 43 -6.18 26.48 8.64
N SER A 44 -6.44 25.66 7.63
CA SER A 44 -5.64 24.46 7.36
C SER A 44 -4.38 24.70 6.54
N LEU A 45 -4.31 25.83 5.81
CA LEU A 45 -3.37 26.14 4.73
C LEU A 45 -3.31 25.08 3.61
N GLU A 46 -4.32 24.22 3.51
CA GLU A 46 -4.37 23.19 2.48
C GLU A 46 -4.80 23.77 1.13
N LEU A 47 -4.26 23.20 0.06
CA LEU A 47 -4.64 23.56 -1.31
C LEU A 47 -6.11 23.27 -1.57
N ARG A 48 -6.80 24.18 -2.26
CA ARG A 48 -8.10 23.89 -2.87
C ARG A 48 -7.81 23.20 -4.20
N SER A 49 -7.63 21.88 -4.18
CA SER A 49 -7.22 21.08 -5.35
C SER A 49 -8.14 19.85 -5.55
N PRO A 50 -8.25 19.30 -6.78
CA PRO A 50 -9.07 18.12 -7.06
C PRO A 50 -8.54 16.87 -6.35
N LYS A 51 -9.43 15.88 -6.17
CA LYS A 51 -9.23 14.65 -5.39
C LYS A 51 -7.89 13.96 -5.69
N GLY A 52 -7.03 13.84 -4.68
CA GLY A 52 -5.94 12.85 -4.67
C GLY A 52 -4.51 13.39 -4.46
N LEU A 53 -4.27 14.70 -4.55
CA LEU A 53 -2.98 15.29 -4.16
C LEU A 53 -2.87 15.33 -2.62
N GLN A 54 -1.78 14.77 -2.10
CA GLN A 54 -1.46 14.75 -0.67
C GLN A 54 -0.24 15.63 -0.41
N PRO A 55 -0.15 16.32 0.74
CA PRO A 55 1.01 17.11 1.09
C PRO A 55 2.26 16.22 1.09
N ASN A 56 3.33 16.75 0.54
CA ASN A 56 4.61 16.08 0.56
C ASN A 56 5.06 15.92 2.02
N ILE A 57 5.29 14.66 2.41
CA ILE A 57 5.71 14.29 3.75
C ILE A 57 7.21 14.47 3.97
N TYR A 58 7.99 14.60 2.88
CA TYR A 58 9.41 14.87 2.96
C TYR A 58 9.68 16.31 3.41
N PRO A 59 10.83 16.62 4.02
CA PRO A 59 11.14 17.99 4.44
C PRO A 59 11.09 18.98 3.28
N SER A 60 10.49 20.14 3.52
CA SER A 60 10.40 21.19 2.50
C SER A 60 11.81 21.64 2.06
N PRO A 61 12.11 21.65 0.76
CA PRO A 61 13.34 22.27 0.24
C PRO A 61 13.30 23.79 0.36
N PHE A 62 12.17 24.36 0.80
CA PHE A 62 11.97 25.78 1.03
C PHE A 62 11.82 26.07 2.53
N GLN A 63 12.30 27.22 2.96
CA GLN A 63 12.22 27.65 4.36
C GLN A 63 11.66 29.07 4.50
N VAL A 64 10.97 29.30 5.62
CA VAL A 64 10.49 30.63 6.03
C VAL A 64 11.49 31.24 7.00
N LEU A 65 12.25 32.23 6.52
CA LEU A 65 13.27 32.92 7.30
C LEU A 65 12.76 34.25 7.84
N VAL A 66 13.03 34.51 9.12
CA VAL A 66 12.81 35.80 9.75
C VAL A 66 14.14 36.25 10.34
N LYS A 67 14.56 37.49 10.05
CA LYS A 67 15.86 38.00 10.52
C LYS A 67 15.78 38.47 11.97
N GLU A 68 14.66 39.08 12.32
CA GLU A 68 14.39 39.68 13.60
C GLU A 68 13.96 38.60 14.60
N LYS A 69 14.61 38.55 15.77
CA LYS A 69 14.26 37.60 16.85
C LYS A 69 13.13 38.09 17.75
N GLN A 70 12.89 39.40 17.75
CA GLN A 70 11.92 40.04 18.63
C GLN A 70 11.16 41.12 17.86
N TYR A 71 9.93 41.40 18.28
CA TYR A 71 9.10 42.47 17.75
C TYR A 71 8.33 43.18 18.87
N ALA A 72 7.92 44.43 18.61
CA ALA A 72 7.05 45.20 19.50
C ALA A 72 5.66 45.37 18.84
N PRO A 73 4.56 45.02 19.50
CA PRO A 73 3.20 45.37 19.07
C PRO A 73 3.05 46.89 18.87
N GLY A 74 2.52 47.30 17.72
CA GLY A 74 2.46 48.70 17.30
C GLY A 74 3.80 49.31 16.86
N GLY A 75 4.88 48.51 16.81
CA GLY A 75 6.23 48.93 16.42
C GLY A 75 6.50 48.85 14.91
N LEU A 76 7.79 48.88 14.56
CA LEU A 76 8.28 48.76 13.18
C LEU A 76 7.97 47.36 12.60
N SER A 77 7.91 47.29 11.27
CA SER A 77 7.72 46.01 10.58
C SER A 77 8.98 45.14 10.58
N ILE A 78 8.79 43.83 10.51
CA ILE A 78 9.85 42.81 10.44
C ILE A 78 9.88 42.16 9.05
N ASN A 79 11.04 41.63 8.67
CA ASN A 79 11.27 41.07 7.35
C ASN A 79 11.14 39.55 7.37
N VAL A 80 10.29 39.03 6.48
CA VAL A 80 10.04 37.60 6.35
C VAL A 80 10.32 37.18 4.92
N ASN A 81 11.08 36.12 4.73
CA ASN A 81 11.46 35.62 3.41
C ASN A 81 11.05 34.16 3.25
N ILE A 82 10.55 33.79 2.08
CA ILE A 82 10.48 32.38 1.67
C ILE A 82 11.59 32.16 0.64
N THR A 83 12.48 31.21 0.92
CA THR A 83 13.66 30.92 0.08
C THR A 83 13.86 29.43 -0.12
N SER A 84 14.44 29.05 -1.25
CA SER A 84 15.01 27.71 -1.43
C SER A 84 16.26 27.52 -0.56
N LEU A 85 16.44 26.33 0.01
CA LEU A 85 17.63 25.92 0.77
C LEU A 85 18.85 25.70 -0.13
N ASP A 86 18.64 25.18 -1.33
CA ASP A 86 19.70 24.79 -2.28
C ASP A 86 19.93 25.83 -3.39
N ASN A 87 19.12 26.89 -3.44
CA ASN A 87 19.07 27.91 -4.51
C ASN A 87 18.86 27.37 -5.94
N THR A 88 18.57 26.08 -6.12
CA THR A 88 18.32 25.45 -7.43
C THR A 88 16.83 25.21 -7.67
N ARG A 89 16.09 24.87 -6.61
CA ARG A 89 14.65 24.64 -6.69
C ARG A 89 13.86 25.94 -6.67
N THR A 90 12.75 25.95 -7.40
CA THR A 90 11.83 27.09 -7.49
C THR A 90 10.42 26.68 -7.10
N PHE A 91 9.65 27.61 -6.56
CA PHE A 91 8.24 27.45 -6.24
C PHE A 91 7.38 28.41 -7.06
N VAL A 92 6.11 28.04 -7.29
CA VAL A 92 5.17 28.80 -8.11
C VAL A 92 4.04 29.41 -7.28
N HIS A 93 3.47 28.63 -6.36
CA HIS A 93 2.39 29.05 -5.49
C HIS A 93 2.79 29.00 -4.01
N PHE A 94 2.26 29.93 -3.23
CA PHE A 94 2.43 29.93 -1.78
C PHE A 94 1.28 30.63 -1.07
N MET A 95 1.12 30.32 0.22
CA MET A 95 0.34 31.10 1.17
C MET A 95 1.14 31.25 2.46
N LEU A 96 1.19 32.46 3.03
CA LEU A 96 1.94 32.79 4.24
C LEU A 96 1.03 33.50 5.24
N GLN A 97 1.14 33.12 6.51
CA GLN A 97 0.46 33.80 7.61
C GLN A 97 1.30 33.78 8.90
N ALA A 98 1.06 34.72 9.80
CA ALA A 98 1.59 34.70 11.15
C ALA A 98 0.53 34.17 12.13
N VAL A 99 0.95 33.43 13.15
CA VAL A 99 0.08 32.92 14.22
C VAL A 99 0.73 33.11 15.59
N PHE A 100 -0.09 33.28 16.62
CA PHE A 100 0.39 33.30 17.99
C PHE A 100 0.83 31.91 18.46
N ILE A 101 1.81 31.90 19.37
CA ILE A 101 2.32 30.69 20.02
C ILE A 101 2.25 30.80 21.54
N LYS A 102 2.13 29.66 22.20
CA LYS A 102 2.19 29.51 23.66
C LYS A 102 3.66 29.54 24.13
N GLN A 103 3.88 29.59 25.45
CA GLN A 103 5.23 29.63 26.03
C GLN A 103 6.10 28.41 25.71
N ASP A 104 5.48 27.26 25.41
CA ASP A 104 6.18 26.03 24.98
C ASP A 104 6.53 26.03 23.47
N GLY A 105 6.21 27.10 22.75
CA GLY A 105 6.45 27.25 21.32
C GLY A 105 5.43 26.56 20.40
N SER A 106 4.37 25.96 20.97
CA SER A 106 3.24 25.39 20.21
C SER A 106 2.27 26.47 19.74
N ILE A 107 1.54 26.23 18.64
CA ILE A 107 0.59 27.20 18.08
C ILE A 107 -0.60 27.34 19.04
N SER A 108 -0.99 28.58 19.36
CA SER A 108 -2.07 28.85 20.31
C SER A 108 -3.46 28.80 19.67
N SER A 109 -3.60 29.30 18.44
CA SER A 109 -4.81 29.23 17.61
C SER A 109 -4.44 29.26 16.13
N ASP A 110 -5.35 28.77 15.29
CA ASP A 110 -5.19 28.80 13.83
C ASP A 110 -5.52 30.17 13.20
N ASP A 111 -5.85 31.16 14.04
CA ASP A 111 -6.19 32.49 13.59
C ASP A 111 -4.93 33.25 13.15
N SER A 112 -4.98 33.79 11.94
CA SER A 112 -3.90 34.61 11.38
C SER A 112 -3.84 35.99 12.03
N VAL A 113 -2.63 36.46 12.33
CA VAL A 113 -2.42 37.72 13.07
C VAL A 113 -1.51 38.71 12.34
N GLY A 114 -1.67 39.99 12.69
CA GLY A 114 -0.93 41.11 12.11
C GLY A 114 -1.33 41.41 10.66
N GLU A 115 -0.52 42.20 9.98
CA GLU A 115 -0.77 42.65 8.62
C GLU A 115 0.53 42.57 7.80
N PHE A 116 0.42 41.99 6.60
CA PHE A 116 1.51 42.02 5.63
C PHE A 116 1.43 43.31 4.81
N ILE A 117 2.53 44.07 4.81
CA ILE A 117 2.70 45.27 4.01
C ILE A 117 3.25 44.85 2.66
N ASN A 118 2.58 45.26 1.58
CA ASN A 118 3.00 44.97 0.21
C ASN A 118 4.32 45.69 -0.10
N LEU A 119 5.39 44.91 -0.32
CA LEU A 119 6.65 45.40 -0.88
C LEU A 119 6.74 45.18 -2.40
N ASP A 120 5.99 44.22 -2.93
CA ASP A 120 5.94 43.83 -4.36
C ASP A 120 4.47 43.54 -4.74
N GLU A 121 3.68 44.56 -5.08
CA GLU A 121 2.24 44.43 -5.38
C GLU A 121 1.92 43.45 -6.52
N ASP A 122 2.87 43.20 -7.43
CA ASP A 122 2.68 42.34 -8.60
C ASP A 122 2.81 40.83 -8.30
N LYS A 123 3.37 40.44 -7.14
CA LYS A 123 3.74 39.03 -6.85
C LYS A 123 2.80 38.33 -5.87
N TYR A 124 2.13 39.08 -4.99
CA TYR A 124 1.25 38.52 -3.95
C TYR A 124 0.11 39.45 -3.58
N THR A 125 -0.96 38.86 -3.03
CA THR A 125 -2.16 39.58 -2.60
C THR A 125 -2.65 39.05 -1.26
N THR A 126 -3.44 39.86 -0.54
CA THR A 126 -4.06 39.45 0.72
C THR A 126 -5.23 38.48 0.45
N VAL A 127 -5.42 37.53 1.36
CA VAL A 127 -6.48 36.52 1.23
C VAL A 127 -7.77 37.05 1.86
N LYS A 128 -8.76 37.39 1.03
CA LYS A 128 -10.05 37.99 1.47
C LYS A 128 -10.74 37.20 2.60
N ASP A 129 -10.68 35.86 2.54
CA ASP A 129 -11.29 34.97 3.55
C ASP A 129 -10.55 34.99 4.91
N CYS A 130 -9.29 35.48 4.95
CA CYS A 130 -8.47 35.58 6.17
C CYS A 130 -8.17 37.05 6.57
N GLY A 131 -8.86 38.03 5.96
CA GLY A 131 -8.57 39.46 6.16
C GLY A 131 -7.22 39.90 5.60
N THR A 132 -6.51 40.79 6.29
CA THR A 132 -5.17 41.30 5.90
C THR A 132 -4.01 40.50 6.51
N SER A 133 -4.33 39.47 7.29
CA SER A 133 -3.37 38.71 8.11
C SER A 133 -2.72 37.53 7.38
N ALA A 134 -3.09 37.29 6.13
CA ALA A 134 -2.50 36.25 5.30
C ALA A 134 -2.34 36.72 3.84
N VAL A 135 -1.27 36.26 3.19
CA VAL A 135 -0.95 36.58 1.79
C VAL A 135 -0.80 35.32 0.96
N LYS A 136 -1.15 35.41 -0.33
CA LYS A 136 -0.98 34.33 -1.31
C LYS A 136 -0.37 34.82 -2.63
N SER A 137 0.24 33.90 -3.36
CA SER A 137 0.77 34.17 -4.71
C SER A 137 -0.34 34.62 -5.68
N VAL A 138 -0.05 35.65 -6.50
CA VAL A 138 -0.94 36.12 -7.58
C VAL A 138 -0.56 35.50 -8.92
N ASP A 139 0.74 35.44 -9.21
CA ASP A 139 1.28 34.93 -10.45
C ASP A 139 1.80 33.48 -10.32
N ARG A 140 2.03 32.83 -11.47
CA ARG A 140 2.62 31.49 -11.60
C ARG A 140 4.10 31.52 -12.01
N LEU A 141 4.76 32.65 -11.89
CA LEU A 141 6.17 32.78 -12.22
C LEU A 141 7.00 31.98 -11.22
N LYS A 142 8.07 31.36 -11.71
CA LYS A 142 9.02 30.60 -10.90
C LYS A 142 9.78 31.54 -9.99
N LYS A 143 9.78 31.26 -8.69
CA LYS A 143 10.42 32.07 -7.64
C LYS A 143 11.39 31.19 -6.87
N SER A 144 12.61 31.69 -6.61
CA SER A 144 13.56 31.07 -5.67
C SER A 144 13.60 31.82 -4.33
N LEU A 145 13.19 33.10 -4.33
CA LEU A 145 13.14 33.98 -3.18
C LEU A 145 11.97 34.96 -3.32
N ILE A 146 11.22 35.15 -2.25
CA ILE A 146 10.25 36.25 -2.11
C ILE A 146 10.35 36.85 -0.71
N ARG A 147 10.14 38.16 -0.61
CA ARG A 147 10.29 38.95 0.62
C ARG A 147 8.98 39.61 0.99
N PHE A 148 8.68 39.62 2.27
CA PHE A 148 7.50 40.22 2.88
C PHE A 148 7.91 41.12 4.03
N SER A 149 7.10 42.15 4.27
CA SER A 149 7.19 42.98 5.47
C SER A 149 5.93 42.76 6.29
N TRP A 150 6.06 42.42 7.58
CA TRP A 150 4.94 42.16 8.47
C TRP A 150 4.96 43.10 9.67
N LYS A 151 3.80 43.60 10.10
CA LYS A 151 3.64 44.39 11.33
C LYS A 151 2.44 43.91 12.14
N ASN A 152 2.51 44.05 13.46
CA ASN A 152 1.34 43.94 14.30
C ASN A 152 0.80 45.35 14.63
N GLY A 153 -0.27 45.75 13.94
CA GLY A 153 -0.90 47.06 14.14
C GLY A 153 -1.79 47.16 15.38
N ASP A 154 -2.12 46.03 16.01
CA ASP A 154 -3.04 46.00 17.16
C ASP A 154 -2.28 45.84 18.48
N VAL A 155 -2.24 46.92 19.25
CA VAL A 155 -1.53 47.01 20.54
C VAL A 155 -2.21 46.13 21.62
N LYS A 156 -3.47 45.72 21.43
CA LYS A 156 -4.19 44.86 22.39
C LYS A 156 -3.90 43.38 22.19
N ASN A 157 -3.58 42.96 20.96
CA ASN A 157 -3.27 41.57 20.63
C ASN A 157 -1.76 41.32 20.76
N LYS A 158 -1.36 40.82 21.94
CA LYS A 158 0.05 40.55 22.32
C LYS A 158 0.30 39.05 22.40
N GLY A 159 1.51 38.62 22.05
CA GLY A 159 1.88 37.20 22.02
C GLY A 159 3.13 36.94 21.21
N HIS A 160 3.93 35.94 21.55
CA HIS A 160 5.01 35.51 20.65
C HIS A 160 4.39 34.92 19.38
N ILE A 161 5.11 34.97 18.25
CA ILE A 161 4.57 34.54 16.94
C ILE A 161 5.48 33.53 16.24
N LYS A 162 4.90 32.79 15.30
CA LYS A 162 5.59 32.09 14.22
C LYS A 162 4.93 32.40 12.89
N PHE A 163 5.70 32.36 11.82
CA PHE A 163 5.18 32.34 10.47
C PHE A 163 4.97 30.90 10.03
N ARG A 164 3.86 30.65 9.35
CA ARG A 164 3.57 29.36 8.73
C ARG A 164 3.23 29.54 7.26
N ALA A 165 3.81 28.71 6.40
CA ALA A 165 3.64 28.78 4.96
C ALA A 165 3.19 27.45 4.36
N THR A 166 2.41 27.55 3.29
CA THR A 166 2.24 26.46 2.32
C THR A 166 2.96 26.86 1.05
N ILE A 167 3.76 25.95 0.49
CA ILE A 167 4.63 26.23 -0.66
C ILE A 167 4.46 25.11 -1.68
N VAL A 168 4.25 25.47 -2.94
CA VAL A 168 4.06 24.53 -4.06
C VAL A 168 5.26 24.61 -4.99
N GLU A 169 5.94 23.47 -5.18
CA GLU A 169 7.09 23.37 -6.07
C GLU A 169 6.71 23.66 -7.52
N ASP A 170 7.67 24.17 -8.28
CA ASP A 170 7.59 24.22 -9.74
C ASP A 170 7.29 22.80 -10.28
N GLY A 171 6.23 22.69 -11.09
CA GLY A 171 5.66 21.41 -11.55
C GLY A 171 4.31 21.05 -10.91
N GLY A 172 3.94 21.65 -9.77
CA GLY A 172 2.58 21.57 -9.20
C GLY A 172 2.18 20.22 -8.60
N THR A 173 3.07 19.22 -8.60
CA THR A 173 2.84 17.88 -8.02
C THR A 173 3.30 17.78 -6.57
N ASN A 174 4.34 18.51 -6.20
CA ASN A 174 4.89 18.55 -4.83
C ASN A 174 4.48 19.83 -4.12
N TYR A 175 3.99 19.72 -2.89
CA TYR A 175 3.69 20.87 -2.05
C TYR A 175 3.85 20.53 -0.57
N TRP A 176 4.22 21.52 0.23
CA TRP A 176 4.38 21.41 1.67
C TRP A 176 3.40 22.32 2.37
N VAL A 177 2.82 21.85 3.47
CA VAL A 177 1.76 22.54 4.20
C VAL A 177 2.21 22.79 5.63
N ARG A 178 2.04 24.02 6.13
CA ARG A 178 2.39 24.46 7.50
C ARG A 178 3.89 24.41 7.81
N GLU A 179 4.74 24.79 6.86
CA GLU A 179 6.15 25.02 7.10
C GLU A 179 6.35 26.21 8.05
N LEU A 180 7.01 25.97 9.19
CA LEU A 180 7.12 26.95 10.28
C LEU A 180 8.45 27.70 10.24
N SER A 181 8.43 29.00 10.55
CA SER A 181 9.64 29.79 10.82
C SER A 181 10.16 29.56 12.23
N HIS A 182 11.36 30.08 12.50
CA HIS A 182 11.79 30.34 13.87
C HIS A 182 10.82 31.29 14.59
N PRO A 183 10.65 31.16 15.91
CA PRO A 183 9.78 32.03 16.68
C PRO A 183 10.33 33.45 16.75
N VAL A 184 9.42 34.42 16.79
CA VAL A 184 9.73 35.83 17.04
C VAL A 184 9.05 36.24 18.33
N GLU A 185 9.80 36.75 19.28
CA GLU A 185 9.29 37.04 20.62
C GLU A 185 8.66 38.44 20.70
N ASP A 186 7.54 38.57 21.40
CA ASP A 186 7.02 39.88 21.81
C ASP A 186 7.87 40.42 22.97
N VAL A 187 8.47 41.59 22.79
CA VAL A 187 9.35 42.23 23.79
C VAL A 187 8.63 42.55 25.12
N ASN A 188 7.30 42.59 25.14
CA ASN A 188 6.52 42.91 26.34
C ASN A 188 6.15 41.68 27.17
N LEU A 189 6.48 40.48 26.69
CA LEU A 189 6.20 39.23 27.39
C LEU A 189 7.49 38.61 27.92
N PRO A 190 7.40 37.75 28.95
CA PRO A 190 8.56 36.95 29.37
C PRO A 190 9.14 36.21 28.16
N PRO A 191 10.48 36.08 28.03
CA PRO A 191 11.09 35.29 26.99
C PRO A 191 10.45 33.90 26.91
N LEU A 192 10.37 33.33 25.72
CA LEU A 192 9.82 31.99 25.59
C LEU A 192 10.64 31.05 26.48
N ASP A 193 9.97 30.20 27.26
CA ASP A 193 10.62 29.04 27.91
C ASP A 193 10.88 27.95 26.87
N MET A 194 11.40 28.39 25.72
CA MET A 194 12.36 27.63 24.98
C MET A 194 13.60 27.57 25.88
N ARG A 195 13.58 26.65 26.85
CA ARG A 195 14.75 25.78 26.93
C ARG A 195 14.93 25.36 25.48
N PRO A 196 15.99 25.82 24.76
CA PRO A 196 16.33 25.10 23.56
C PRO A 196 16.35 23.66 24.05
N ASN A 197 15.66 22.77 23.35
CA ASN A 197 16.08 21.40 23.47
C ASN A 197 17.51 21.44 22.92
N LYS A 198 18.45 21.73 23.81
CA LYS A 198 19.89 21.78 23.65
C LYS A 198 20.39 20.35 23.49
N GLN A 199 19.48 19.40 23.24
CA GLN A 199 19.81 18.18 22.56
C GLN A 199 20.40 18.60 21.21
N PRO A 200 21.72 18.42 21.01
CA PRO A 200 22.31 18.68 19.71
C PRO A 200 21.54 17.84 18.70
N LEU A 201 21.11 18.47 17.60
CA LEU A 201 20.46 17.72 16.53
C LEU A 201 21.45 16.68 16.03
N ILE A 202 20.99 15.42 15.93
CA ILE A 202 21.80 14.39 15.29
C ILE A 202 22.06 14.85 13.86
N PRO A 203 23.33 14.96 13.43
CA PRO A 203 23.66 15.42 12.10
C PRO A 203 22.94 14.60 11.04
N VAL A 204 22.56 15.27 9.95
CA VAL A 204 22.00 14.61 8.77
C VAL A 204 23.00 13.56 8.28
N ILE A 205 22.49 12.37 7.92
CA ILE A 205 23.31 11.29 7.38
C ILE A 205 23.88 11.76 6.03
N ASN A 206 25.19 11.96 5.99
CA ASN A 206 25.87 12.37 4.76
C ASN A 206 25.83 11.22 3.74
N THR A 207 25.04 11.37 2.69
CA THR A 207 24.87 10.33 1.65
C THR A 207 25.97 10.36 0.59
N GLU A 208 26.81 11.41 0.54
CA GLU A 208 27.93 11.50 -0.40
C GLU A 208 29.09 10.56 -0.02
N GLU A 209 29.13 10.14 1.24
CA GLU A 209 30.11 9.19 1.77
C GLU A 209 29.75 7.72 1.45
N CYS A 210 28.51 7.47 1.02
CA CYS A 210 28.05 6.14 0.65
C CYS A 210 28.84 5.58 -0.53
N GLY A 211 29.32 4.34 -0.41
CA GLY A 211 30.14 3.73 -1.46
C GLY A 211 31.63 4.05 -1.37
N ARG A 212 32.01 4.99 -0.50
CA ARG A 212 33.40 5.50 -0.39
C ARG A 212 33.97 5.29 1.00
N VAL A 213 33.31 5.88 1.99
CA VAL A 213 33.74 5.88 3.39
C VAL A 213 32.90 4.94 4.24
N LYS A 214 31.62 4.77 3.87
CA LYS A 214 30.67 3.90 4.57
C LYS A 214 29.80 3.13 3.59
N GLY A 215 29.31 1.98 4.03
CA GLY A 215 28.25 1.27 3.34
C GLY A 215 26.89 1.90 3.64
N CYS A 216 25.98 1.82 2.68
CA CYS A 216 24.65 2.41 2.75
C CYS A 216 23.62 1.51 2.10
N TYR A 217 22.46 1.41 2.74
CA TYR A 217 21.23 0.90 2.17
C TYR A 217 20.19 2.02 2.13
N ARG A 218 19.63 2.30 0.94
CA ARG A 218 18.77 3.47 0.69
C ARG A 218 17.51 3.09 -0.08
N VAL A 219 16.35 3.46 0.46
CA VAL A 219 15.05 3.22 -0.19
C VAL A 219 14.26 4.53 -0.27
N PRO A 220 13.78 4.94 -1.45
CA PRO A 220 14.00 4.33 -2.78
C PRO A 220 15.46 4.49 -3.27
N GLU A 221 15.83 3.77 -4.32
CA GLU A 221 17.16 3.88 -4.91
C GLU A 221 17.52 5.34 -5.27
N GLY A 222 18.74 5.74 -4.93
CA GLY A 222 19.26 7.08 -5.26
C GLY A 222 18.74 8.23 -4.37
N CYS A 223 17.88 7.95 -3.38
CA CYS A 223 17.44 8.98 -2.44
C CYS A 223 18.62 9.56 -1.62
N TRP A 224 18.49 10.80 -1.18
CA TRP A 224 19.41 11.44 -0.24
C TRP A 224 18.68 11.76 1.06
N GLU A 225 19.37 11.69 2.21
CA GLU A 225 18.77 12.09 3.48
C GLU A 225 18.42 13.59 3.44
N PRO A 226 17.21 14.02 3.89
CA PRO A 226 16.15 13.27 4.58
C PRO A 226 15.02 12.70 3.71
N TYR A 227 15.21 12.64 2.40
CA TYR A 227 14.22 12.22 1.40
C TYR A 227 14.21 10.71 1.13
N CYS A 228 14.79 9.92 2.03
CA CYS A 228 14.72 8.47 1.99
C CYS A 228 13.59 7.96 2.88
N ASP A 229 12.78 7.01 2.41
CA ASP A 229 11.83 6.28 3.25
C ASP A 229 12.58 5.53 4.34
N TYR A 230 13.63 4.81 3.94
CA TYR A 230 14.59 4.13 4.82
C TYR A 230 16.02 4.45 4.42
N ILE A 231 16.87 4.63 5.43
CA ILE A 231 18.32 4.64 5.26
C ILE A 231 18.96 3.89 6.41
N ALA A 232 19.93 3.05 6.09
CA ALA A 232 20.87 2.49 7.04
C ALA A 232 22.28 2.69 6.50
N THR A 233 23.21 3.05 7.35
CA THR A 233 24.63 3.12 7.01
C THR A 233 25.45 2.35 8.02
N TRP A 234 26.59 1.82 7.57
CA TRP A 234 27.54 1.13 8.43
C TRP A 234 28.97 1.54 8.07
N ARG A 235 29.78 1.78 9.09
CA ARG A 235 31.21 2.06 8.93
C ARG A 235 32.02 1.33 9.97
N LYS A 236 33.00 0.54 9.54
CA LYS A 236 33.92 -0.13 10.46
C LYS A 236 34.71 0.89 11.28
N THR A 237 34.72 0.72 12.59
CA THR A 237 35.48 1.51 13.57
C THR A 237 36.65 0.66 14.10
N ALA A 238 37.37 1.11 15.12
CA ALA A 238 38.46 0.34 15.74
C ALA A 238 37.96 -1.03 16.26
N GLY A 239 38.71 -2.10 15.97
CA GLY A 239 38.35 -3.47 16.37
C GLY A 239 37.21 -4.08 15.55
N ASN A 240 36.36 -4.87 16.20
CA ASN A 240 35.16 -5.49 15.64
C ASN A 240 33.91 -4.66 15.99
N SER A 241 33.96 -3.37 15.70
CA SER A 241 32.86 -2.44 15.98
C SER A 241 32.47 -1.66 14.74
N TYR A 242 31.18 -1.36 14.60
CA TYR A 242 30.63 -0.62 13.47
C TYR A 242 29.86 0.59 13.98
N GLU A 243 30.10 1.76 13.38
CA GLU A 243 29.20 2.90 13.52
C GLU A 243 28.01 2.66 12.59
N ILE A 244 26.82 2.69 13.18
CA ILE A 244 25.54 2.47 12.50
C ILE A 244 24.74 3.77 12.55
N GLU A 245 24.23 4.20 11.40
CA GLU A 245 23.27 5.30 11.32
C GLU A 245 21.96 4.79 10.71
N LEU A 246 20.83 5.00 11.40
CA LEU A 246 19.52 4.60 10.94
C LEU A 246 18.63 5.82 10.73
N GLY A 247 17.78 5.77 9.71
CA GLY A 247 16.75 6.78 9.50
C GLY A 247 15.50 6.22 8.82
N ALA A 248 14.33 6.53 9.37
CA ALA A 248 13.04 6.24 8.73
C ALA A 248 12.06 7.43 8.83
N MET A 249 11.25 7.62 7.78
CA MET A 249 10.14 8.57 7.80
C MET A 249 9.05 7.97 8.68
N THR A 250 8.47 8.73 9.60
CA THR A 250 7.45 8.25 10.52
C THR A 250 6.09 8.87 10.19
N ASP A 251 5.02 8.11 10.39
CA ASP A 251 3.64 8.58 10.22
C ASP A 251 3.17 9.51 11.37
N GLY A 252 3.96 9.62 12.44
CA GLY A 252 3.74 10.48 13.59
C GLY A 252 5.06 10.89 14.26
N VAL A 253 4.98 11.75 15.27
CA VAL A 253 6.16 12.27 16.00
C VAL A 253 6.26 11.75 17.45
N THR A 254 5.32 10.89 17.85
CA THR A 254 5.20 10.33 19.20
C THR A 254 5.35 8.81 19.14
N ASP A 255 6.08 8.22 20.07
CA ASP A 255 6.29 6.77 20.22
C ASP A 255 6.47 6.02 18.88
N ARG A 256 7.68 6.06 18.35
CA ARG A 256 8.02 5.47 17.04
C ARG A 256 9.32 4.72 17.10
N TYR A 257 9.48 3.71 16.24
CA TYR A 257 10.75 3.03 16.08
C TYR A 257 11.17 2.89 14.62
N VAL A 258 12.49 2.71 14.45
CA VAL A 258 13.12 2.25 13.21
C VAL A 258 14.06 1.11 13.58
N ALA A 259 14.09 0.05 12.78
CA ALA A 259 14.96 -1.08 12.99
C ALA A 259 15.65 -1.51 11.70
N MET A 260 16.86 -2.04 11.88
CA MET A 260 17.70 -2.67 10.87
C MET A 260 17.98 -4.09 11.35
N ALA A 261 17.62 -5.10 10.56
CA ALA A 261 17.97 -6.48 10.81
C ALA A 261 19.04 -6.95 9.82
N ILE A 262 19.93 -7.80 10.28
CA ILE A 262 20.97 -8.45 9.48
C ILE A 262 20.57 -9.91 9.34
N SER A 263 20.28 -10.34 8.12
CA SER A 263 19.65 -11.63 7.84
C SER A 263 20.42 -12.46 6.81
N ASP A 264 20.27 -13.78 6.88
CA ASP A 264 20.73 -14.69 5.83
C ASP A 264 19.79 -14.72 4.61
N ASP A 265 18.53 -14.32 4.76
CA ASP A 265 17.54 -14.31 3.70
C ASP A 265 16.75 -12.99 3.63
N ILE A 266 15.72 -12.93 2.77
CA ILE A 266 14.89 -11.75 2.56
C ILE A 266 13.56 -11.84 3.34
N ARG A 267 13.49 -12.67 4.38
CA ARG A 267 12.31 -12.94 5.19
C ARG A 267 12.53 -12.38 6.59
N TRP A 268 11.42 -12.12 7.29
CA TRP A 268 11.50 -11.71 8.69
C TRP A 268 11.64 -12.95 9.56
N GLY A 269 12.57 -12.95 10.52
CA GLY A 269 12.65 -13.99 11.56
C GLY A 269 14.05 -14.57 11.70
N ASP A 270 14.41 -14.98 12.91
CA ASP A 270 15.76 -15.49 13.27
C ASP A 270 16.92 -14.50 13.02
N ASP A 271 16.63 -13.20 13.01
CA ASP A 271 17.59 -12.16 12.67
C ASP A 271 18.16 -11.43 13.89
N VAL A 272 19.40 -10.93 13.77
CA VAL A 272 19.91 -9.92 14.72
C VAL A 272 19.37 -8.55 14.32
N VAL A 273 18.65 -7.91 15.24
CA VAL A 273 17.93 -6.66 15.03
C VAL A 273 18.58 -5.54 15.86
N LEU A 274 18.98 -4.48 15.17
CA LEU A 274 19.40 -3.21 15.75
C LEU A 274 18.23 -2.23 15.63
N GLN A 275 17.69 -1.74 16.74
CA GLN A 275 16.52 -0.87 16.69
C GLN A 275 16.66 0.38 17.54
N CYS A 276 15.96 1.41 17.11
CA CYS A 276 15.83 2.68 17.77
C CYS A 276 14.40 2.96 18.12
N VAL A 277 14.10 3.18 19.39
CA VAL A 277 12.75 3.43 19.89
C VAL A 277 12.69 4.80 20.54
N HIS A 278 11.95 5.71 19.93
CA HIS A 278 11.67 7.03 20.47
C HIS A 278 10.47 6.96 21.41
N ASN A 279 10.62 7.44 22.64
CA ASN A 279 9.53 7.57 23.60
C ASN A 279 8.95 8.99 23.54
N GLY A 280 7.67 9.11 23.19
CA GLY A 280 7.00 10.41 23.04
C GLY A 280 6.85 11.18 24.35
N THR A 281 6.82 10.48 25.50
CA THR A 281 6.65 11.08 26.83
C THR A 281 7.96 11.65 27.36
N SER A 282 9.03 10.85 27.37
CA SER A 282 10.35 11.31 27.83
C SER A 282 11.09 12.16 26.80
N LYS A 283 10.69 12.08 25.52
CA LYS A 283 11.39 12.63 24.35
C LYS A 283 12.80 12.07 24.17
N GLU A 284 13.08 10.92 24.76
CA GLU A 284 14.35 10.21 24.61
C GLU A 284 14.20 9.09 23.58
N THR A 285 15.29 8.82 22.87
CA THR A 285 15.38 7.67 21.96
C THR A 285 16.39 6.68 22.51
N GLN A 286 15.93 5.46 22.72
CA GLN A 286 16.74 4.34 23.17
C GLN A 286 17.15 3.48 21.97
N VAL A 287 18.33 2.86 22.07
CA VAL A 287 18.83 1.92 21.06
C VAL A 287 18.94 0.57 21.73
N ASN A 288 18.33 -0.44 21.11
CA ASN A 288 18.30 -1.81 21.61
C ASN A 288 18.84 -2.74 20.52
N VAL A 289 19.58 -3.77 20.95
CA VAL A 289 19.92 -4.92 20.11
C VAL A 289 19.17 -6.13 20.64
N GLY A 290 18.60 -6.91 19.74
CA GLY A 290 17.95 -8.18 20.10
C GLY A 290 18.02 -9.18 18.96
N ARG A 291 17.50 -10.38 19.21
CA ARG A 291 17.27 -11.38 18.16
C ARG A 291 15.77 -11.58 17.98
N SER A 292 15.32 -11.56 16.73
CA SER A 292 13.97 -11.99 16.40
C SER A 292 13.93 -13.52 16.45
N VAL A 293 12.99 -14.12 17.19
CA VAL A 293 12.95 -15.59 17.37
C VAL A 293 11.96 -16.27 16.41
N ASP A 294 10.99 -15.53 15.86
CA ASP A 294 10.06 -16.03 14.84
C ASP A 294 9.51 -14.87 13.98
N ASP A 295 8.90 -15.21 12.84
CA ASP A 295 8.28 -14.26 11.88
C ASP A 295 7.12 -13.43 12.47
N HIS A 296 6.64 -13.73 13.69
CA HIS A 296 5.35 -13.22 14.22
C HIS A 296 5.37 -12.73 15.67
N SER A 297 6.50 -12.82 16.36
CA SER A 297 6.64 -12.50 17.78
C SER A 297 6.75 -11.00 17.98
N THR A 298 6.07 -10.55 19.02
CA THR A 298 6.14 -9.18 19.53
C THR A 298 7.34 -8.99 20.47
N VAL A 299 8.05 -10.07 20.77
CA VAL A 299 9.11 -10.11 21.76
C VAL A 299 10.40 -10.36 20.99
N LEU A 300 11.22 -9.32 20.86
CA LEU A 300 12.65 -9.56 20.72
C LEU A 300 13.05 -10.27 22.01
N GLU A 301 13.51 -11.50 21.91
CA GLU A 301 14.10 -12.13 23.08
C GLU A 301 15.33 -11.27 23.41
N GLU A 302 15.29 -10.64 24.58
CA GLU A 302 16.36 -9.80 25.08
C GLU A 302 17.56 -10.73 25.22
N GLN A 303 18.37 -10.80 24.16
CA GLN A 303 19.63 -11.53 24.22
C GLN A 303 20.39 -10.96 25.41
N ARG A 304 21.19 -11.79 26.08
CA ARG A 304 22.23 -11.32 27.02
C ARG A 304 23.27 -10.52 26.25
N VAL A 305 22.87 -9.36 25.76
CA VAL A 305 23.70 -8.32 25.21
C VAL A 305 24.49 -7.82 26.40
N GLN A 306 25.80 -7.99 26.38
CA GLN A 306 26.64 -7.43 27.44
C GLN A 306 26.39 -5.91 27.51
N ASP A 307 26.41 -5.33 28.71
CA ASP A 307 26.09 -3.90 28.98
C ASP A 307 26.88 -2.88 28.13
N ASN A 308 27.88 -3.33 27.36
CA ASN A 308 28.78 -2.54 26.51
C ASN A 308 28.64 -2.81 25.00
N ALA A 309 27.61 -3.53 24.54
CA ALA A 309 27.47 -3.84 23.11
C ALA A 309 27.08 -2.62 22.27
N ILE A 310 26.37 -1.66 22.87
CA ILE A 310 26.03 -0.38 22.26
C ILE A 310 26.84 0.71 22.94
N ILE A 311 27.60 1.45 22.16
CA ILE A 311 28.38 2.60 22.60
C ILE A 311 27.78 3.83 21.93
N GLY A 312 27.27 4.76 22.74
CA GLY A 312 26.75 6.02 22.24
C GLY A 312 27.83 6.93 21.65
N PRO A 313 27.45 7.94 20.85
CA PRO A 313 28.40 8.92 20.35
C PRO A 313 29.04 9.68 21.52
N THR A 314 30.28 10.14 21.34
CA THR A 314 31.00 10.95 22.33
C THR A 314 30.29 12.26 22.65
N GLU A 315 29.50 12.78 21.71
CA GLU A 315 28.68 13.98 21.86
C GLU A 315 27.30 13.78 21.21
N GLY A 316 26.23 14.05 21.96
CA GLY A 316 24.84 14.08 21.48
C GLY A 316 23.99 12.84 21.80
N PRO A 317 22.67 12.90 21.55
CA PRO A 317 21.76 11.80 21.85
C PRO A 317 21.95 10.62 20.87
N LEU A 318 21.65 9.41 21.33
CA LEU A 318 21.68 8.18 20.51
C LEU A 318 20.69 8.22 19.33
N GLY A 319 19.57 8.91 19.52
CA GLY A 319 18.53 9.06 18.52
C GLY A 319 17.67 10.30 18.75
N GLN A 320 16.98 10.75 17.71
CA GLN A 320 16.09 11.91 17.75
C GLN A 320 15.01 11.80 16.68
N ILE A 321 13.79 12.24 17.00
CA ILE A 321 12.74 12.49 16.02
C ILE A 321 12.66 13.97 15.69
N TRP A 322 12.76 14.32 14.41
CA TRP A 322 12.63 15.71 13.95
C TRP A 322 11.95 15.75 12.58
N GLY A 323 10.91 16.58 12.42
CA GLY A 323 10.20 16.71 11.15
C GLY A 323 9.66 15.39 10.59
N LYS A 324 9.05 14.55 11.46
CA LYS A 324 8.58 13.19 11.12
C LYS A 324 9.68 12.26 10.58
N ARG A 325 10.94 12.50 10.94
CA ARG A 325 12.07 11.64 10.64
C ARG A 325 12.69 11.17 11.94
N LEU A 326 12.70 9.87 12.19
CA LEU A 326 13.45 9.27 13.29
C LEU A 326 14.86 8.96 12.80
N ARG A 327 15.88 9.48 13.50
CA ARG A 327 17.30 9.23 13.22
C ARG A 327 18.00 8.67 14.43
N CYS A 328 18.99 7.83 14.18
CA CYS A 328 19.90 7.32 15.18
C CYS A 328 21.32 7.22 14.69
N ARG A 329 22.25 7.35 15.62
CA ARG A 329 23.68 7.08 15.42
C ARG A 329 24.24 6.43 16.67
N PHE A 330 24.85 5.26 16.52
CA PHE A 330 25.46 4.52 17.61
C PHE A 330 26.57 3.61 17.09
N ILE A 331 27.48 3.19 17.96
CA ILE A 331 28.51 2.20 17.65
C ILE A 331 28.07 0.87 18.25
N VAL A 332 28.12 -0.19 17.46
CA VAL A 332 27.84 -1.56 17.88
C VAL A 332 29.11 -2.38 17.91
N SER A 333 29.37 -3.07 19.02
CA SER A 333 30.50 -4.01 19.15
C SER A 333 30.03 -5.43 18.87
N THR A 334 30.42 -6.00 17.73
CA THR A 334 29.88 -7.30 17.27
C THR A 334 30.35 -8.46 18.14
N GLY A 335 31.54 -8.37 18.73
CA GLY A 335 32.05 -9.37 19.67
C GLY A 335 31.27 -9.47 20.98
N ALA A 336 30.48 -8.45 21.32
CA ALA A 336 29.61 -8.44 22.50
C ALA A 336 28.20 -9.00 22.21
N ILE A 337 27.90 -9.33 20.93
CA ILE A 337 26.61 -9.85 20.47
C ILE A 337 26.79 -11.34 20.10
N PRO A 338 26.27 -12.28 20.91
CA PRO A 338 26.37 -13.70 20.61
C PRO A 338 25.70 -14.05 19.28
N GLY A 339 26.47 -14.66 18.37
CA GLY A 339 25.96 -15.08 17.05
C GLY A 339 25.69 -13.91 16.09
N PHE A 340 26.42 -12.80 16.22
CA PHE A 340 26.38 -11.72 15.24
C PHE A 340 26.67 -12.27 13.83
N PRO A 341 25.82 -12.01 12.82
CA PRO A 341 25.99 -12.60 11.49
C PRO A 341 27.30 -12.18 10.82
N GLU A 342 28.03 -13.16 10.29
CA GLU A 342 29.27 -12.94 9.52
C GLU A 342 29.07 -13.23 8.03
N GLY A 343 29.92 -12.62 7.20
CA GLY A 343 29.87 -12.74 5.75
C GLY A 343 28.81 -11.84 5.10
N ASP A 344 28.42 -12.20 3.89
CA ASP A 344 27.42 -11.46 3.13
C ASP A 344 26.02 -11.77 3.68
N LYS A 345 25.23 -10.71 3.90
CA LYS A 345 23.92 -10.76 4.54
C LYS A 345 22.95 -9.78 3.88
N HIS A 346 21.66 -10.06 3.95
CA HIS A 346 20.65 -9.07 3.61
C HIS A 346 20.48 -8.07 4.76
N ILE A 347 20.25 -6.81 4.40
CA ILE A 347 19.85 -5.78 5.37
C ILE A 347 18.36 -5.54 5.22
N LEU A 348 17.61 -5.77 6.29
CA LEU A 348 16.16 -5.57 6.34
C LEU A 348 15.84 -4.34 7.17
N MET A 349 14.91 -3.52 6.70
CA MET A 349 14.50 -2.28 7.36
C MET A 349 13.02 -2.34 7.74
N SER A 350 12.69 -1.88 8.95
CA SER A 350 11.31 -1.73 9.39
C SER A 350 11.11 -0.46 10.22
N ARG A 351 9.87 0.00 10.29
CA ARG A 351 9.45 1.13 11.13
C ARG A 351 8.03 0.90 11.63
N GLY A 352 7.69 1.50 12.76
CA GLY A 352 6.33 1.36 13.29
C GLY A 352 6.05 2.19 14.54
N GLY A 353 4.89 1.95 15.12
CA GLY A 353 4.49 2.49 16.42
C GLY A 353 5.30 1.88 17.55
N ALA A 354 5.52 2.65 18.60
CA ALA A 354 6.07 2.18 19.86
C ALA A 354 5.10 2.50 21.01
N SER A 355 5.35 1.95 22.20
CA SER A 355 4.66 2.33 23.42
C SER A 355 5.62 2.19 24.60
N ASN A 356 5.78 3.25 25.38
CA ASN A 356 6.62 3.26 26.59
C ASN A 356 8.07 2.78 26.35
N GLY A 357 8.68 3.16 25.23
CA GLY A 357 10.04 2.74 24.88
C GLY A 357 10.16 1.32 24.32
N VAL A 358 9.04 0.63 24.10
CA VAL A 358 8.99 -0.70 23.49
C VAL A 358 8.40 -0.61 22.08
N SER A 359 9.10 -1.16 21.09
CA SER A 359 8.60 -1.29 19.71
C SER A 359 7.33 -2.13 19.69
N GLN A 360 6.27 -1.65 19.02
CA GLN A 360 5.09 -2.49 18.76
C GLN A 360 5.38 -3.41 17.58
N ARG A 361 4.54 -4.46 17.45
CA ARG A 361 4.50 -5.27 16.23
C ARG A 361 4.41 -4.32 15.03
N HIS A 362 5.38 -4.41 14.14
CA HIS A 362 5.30 -3.73 12.87
C HIS A 362 3.97 -4.16 12.22
N GLY A 363 3.18 -3.22 11.67
CA GLY A 363 1.83 -3.45 11.12
C GLY A 363 1.77 -4.36 9.88
N HIS A 364 2.83 -5.12 9.63
CA HIS A 364 3.07 -5.86 8.42
C HIS A 364 2.40 -7.24 8.54
N GLY A 365 1.08 -7.23 8.34
CA GLY A 365 0.37 -8.45 8.00
C GLY A 365 0.76 -8.93 6.60
N VAL A 366 -0.10 -9.75 6.02
CA VAL A 366 0.09 -10.38 4.70
C VAL A 366 0.27 -9.38 3.54
N GLY A 367 -0.08 -8.11 3.76
CA GLY A 367 -0.04 -7.02 2.79
C GLY A 367 1.27 -6.25 2.67
N GLU A 368 2.23 -6.39 3.60
CA GLU A 368 3.49 -5.63 3.55
C GLU A 368 4.71 -6.57 3.44
N ILE A 369 5.69 -6.15 2.63
CA ILE A 369 6.91 -6.92 2.34
C ILE A 369 8.07 -6.45 3.24
N PRO A 370 8.99 -7.35 3.62
CA PRO A 370 10.27 -6.93 4.19
C PRO A 370 10.99 -6.01 3.22
N VAL A 371 11.41 -4.85 3.70
CA VAL A 371 12.25 -3.93 2.93
C VAL A 371 13.68 -4.44 3.07
N ALA A 372 14.04 -5.43 2.26
CA ALA A 372 15.34 -6.10 2.27
C ALA A 372 16.21 -5.63 1.08
N THR A 373 17.53 -5.62 1.25
CA THR A 373 18.46 -5.41 0.13
C THR A 373 18.22 -6.46 -0.98
N PRO A 374 18.25 -6.08 -2.27
CA PRO A 374 18.09 -7.04 -3.37
C PRO A 374 19.13 -8.15 -3.36
N ASP A 375 20.39 -7.78 -3.09
CA ASP A 375 21.54 -8.68 -2.98
C ASP A 375 22.08 -8.66 -1.55
N GLN A 376 22.81 -9.72 -1.17
CA GLN A 376 23.55 -9.76 0.08
C GLN A 376 24.72 -8.76 0.04
N VAL A 377 25.00 -8.15 1.18
CA VAL A 377 26.05 -7.15 1.37
C VAL A 377 26.95 -7.52 2.54
N SER A 378 28.22 -7.15 2.45
CA SER A 378 29.17 -7.27 3.56
C SER A 378 29.22 -5.99 4.37
N LEU A 379 29.11 -6.10 5.70
CA LEU A 379 29.35 -4.95 6.59
C LEU A 379 30.81 -4.47 6.57
N GLN A 380 31.74 -5.29 6.07
CA GLN A 380 33.16 -4.92 5.95
C GLN A 380 33.43 -4.05 4.72
N GLU A 381 32.53 -4.08 3.74
CA GLU A 381 32.64 -3.32 2.51
C GLU A 381 31.72 -2.11 2.51
N ASN A 382 32.11 -1.10 1.74
CA ASN A 382 31.34 0.12 1.59
C ASN A 382 30.36 -0.02 0.41
N HIS A 383 29.41 -0.96 0.47
CA HIS A 383 28.40 -1.09 -0.58
C HIS A 383 27.45 0.12 -0.58
N ASN A 384 26.97 0.53 -1.74
CA ASN A 384 25.91 1.54 -1.85
C ASN A 384 24.71 0.92 -2.56
N VAL A 385 23.83 0.31 -1.78
CA VAL A 385 22.69 -0.48 -2.27
C VAL A 385 21.42 0.35 -2.20
N GLY A 386 20.62 0.26 -3.25
CA GLY A 386 19.26 0.80 -3.28
C GLY A 386 18.25 -0.24 -3.74
N ASP A 387 17.01 0.20 -3.87
CA ASP A 387 15.84 -0.65 -4.20
C ASP A 387 15.57 -1.71 -3.10
N PHE A 388 14.68 -2.66 -3.36
CA PHE A 388 14.33 -3.71 -2.40
C PHE A 388 14.12 -5.06 -3.09
N ALA A 389 14.27 -6.14 -2.32
CA ALA A 389 14.16 -7.51 -2.80
C ALA A 389 12.80 -7.80 -3.44
N ARG A 390 12.81 -8.60 -4.51
CA ARG A 390 11.62 -8.96 -5.30
C ARG A 390 11.35 -10.46 -5.23
N PHE A 391 10.09 -10.82 -5.03
CA PHE A 391 9.64 -12.21 -4.95
C PHE A 391 9.21 -12.73 -6.33
N SER A 392 10.19 -12.99 -7.20
CA SER A 392 9.95 -13.38 -8.60
C SER A 392 9.16 -14.68 -8.74
N LEU A 393 9.40 -15.66 -7.86
CA LEU A 393 8.69 -16.94 -7.88
C LEU A 393 7.20 -16.79 -7.47
N VAL A 394 6.89 -15.90 -6.52
CA VAL A 394 5.49 -15.56 -6.16
C VAL A 394 4.77 -14.96 -7.37
N LYS A 395 5.42 -14.05 -8.11
CA LYS A 395 4.86 -13.49 -9.35
C LYS A 395 4.65 -14.55 -10.43
N ALA A 396 5.61 -15.45 -10.63
CA ALA A 396 5.49 -16.54 -11.58
C ALA A 396 4.32 -17.48 -11.22
N HIS A 397 4.16 -17.84 -9.94
CA HIS A 397 3.01 -18.60 -9.44
C HIS A 397 1.68 -17.91 -9.82
N GLY A 398 1.54 -16.61 -9.52
CA GLY A 398 0.33 -15.85 -9.84
C GLY A 398 0.01 -15.83 -11.34
N ILE A 399 1.02 -15.58 -12.19
CA ILE A 399 0.86 -15.57 -13.66
C ILE A 399 0.40 -16.94 -14.17
N LEU A 400 1.06 -18.02 -13.72
CA LEU A 400 0.71 -19.38 -14.12
C LEU A 400 -0.70 -19.76 -13.67
N MET A 401 -1.11 -19.37 -12.45
CA MET A 401 -2.46 -19.63 -11.95
C MET A 401 -3.52 -18.85 -12.75
N ILE A 402 -3.29 -17.59 -13.07
CA ILE A 402 -4.19 -16.81 -13.94
C ILE A 402 -4.28 -17.48 -15.32
N LEU A 403 -3.15 -17.83 -15.94
CA LEU A 403 -3.17 -18.49 -17.24
C LEU A 403 -3.90 -19.84 -17.21
N ALA A 404 -3.68 -20.64 -16.16
CA ALA A 404 -4.32 -21.94 -16.01
C ALA A 404 -5.84 -21.80 -15.83
N TRP A 405 -6.29 -20.96 -14.90
CA TRP A 405 -7.70 -20.87 -14.51
C TRP A 405 -8.50 -19.93 -15.38
N ALA A 406 -7.98 -18.72 -15.61
CA ALA A 406 -8.64 -17.73 -16.41
C ALA A 406 -8.71 -18.24 -17.85
N PHE A 407 -7.60 -18.58 -18.49
CA PHE A 407 -7.61 -18.94 -19.91
C PHE A 407 -7.99 -20.41 -20.17
N PHE A 408 -7.16 -21.37 -19.74
CA PHE A 408 -7.38 -22.79 -20.08
C PHE A 408 -8.62 -23.39 -19.40
N GLY A 409 -8.87 -23.05 -18.13
CA GLY A 409 -10.00 -23.54 -17.36
C GLY A 409 -11.35 -23.10 -17.92
N THR A 410 -11.53 -21.80 -18.13
CA THR A 410 -12.79 -21.28 -18.71
C THR A 410 -12.99 -21.80 -20.15
N THR A 411 -11.93 -21.79 -20.97
CA THR A 411 -12.02 -22.26 -22.37
C THR A 411 -12.42 -23.73 -22.42
N GLY A 412 -11.79 -24.58 -21.60
CA GLY A 412 -12.12 -25.99 -21.53
C GLY A 412 -13.55 -26.26 -21.02
N LEU A 413 -14.08 -25.41 -20.13
CA LEU A 413 -15.48 -25.48 -19.69
C LEU A 413 -16.45 -25.09 -20.82
N LEU A 414 -16.16 -24.00 -21.54
CA LEU A 414 -16.97 -23.54 -22.69
C LEU A 414 -17.12 -24.63 -23.76
N TRP A 415 -16.03 -25.35 -24.09
CA TRP A 415 -16.07 -26.48 -25.04
C TRP A 415 -17.08 -27.56 -24.63
N THR A 416 -17.12 -27.92 -23.35
CA THR A 416 -18.03 -28.97 -22.86
C THR A 416 -19.48 -28.53 -22.72
N LYS A 417 -19.71 -27.27 -22.32
CA LYS A 417 -21.06 -26.73 -22.05
C LYS A 417 -21.81 -26.43 -23.36
N TYR A 418 -21.14 -25.77 -24.31
CA TYR A 418 -21.81 -25.22 -25.50
C TYR A 418 -21.44 -25.96 -26.79
N TYR A 419 -20.16 -26.21 -27.03
CA TYR A 419 -19.73 -26.80 -28.31
C TYR A 419 -20.03 -28.28 -28.44
N LYS A 420 -20.20 -28.99 -27.31
CA LYS A 420 -20.69 -30.38 -27.28
C LYS A 420 -22.05 -30.55 -27.97
N THR A 421 -22.97 -29.60 -27.77
CA THR A 421 -24.32 -29.65 -28.37
C THR A 421 -24.37 -29.04 -29.75
N MET A 422 -23.54 -28.04 -30.04
CA MET A 422 -23.49 -27.38 -31.35
C MET A 422 -22.81 -28.24 -32.42
N TRP A 423 -21.74 -28.97 -32.09
CA TRP A 423 -20.97 -29.77 -33.05
C TRP A 423 -20.93 -31.27 -32.71
N PRO A 424 -22.09 -31.96 -32.66
CA PRO A 424 -22.15 -33.34 -32.21
C PRO A 424 -21.50 -34.34 -33.18
N ASN A 425 -21.50 -34.04 -34.49
CA ASN A 425 -21.10 -34.96 -35.55
C ASN A 425 -19.75 -34.61 -36.21
N LYS A 426 -19.15 -33.48 -35.83
CA LYS A 426 -17.87 -33.04 -36.37
C LYS A 426 -16.75 -33.77 -35.62
N ARG A 427 -15.86 -34.45 -36.35
CA ARG A 427 -14.76 -35.24 -35.78
C ARG A 427 -13.40 -34.81 -36.31
N PHE A 428 -12.37 -34.99 -35.48
CA PHE A 428 -10.95 -34.82 -35.78
C PHE A 428 -10.22 -36.08 -35.32
N TYR A 429 -9.51 -36.78 -36.22
CA TYR A 429 -8.90 -38.09 -35.97
C TYR A 429 -9.85 -39.14 -35.32
N GLY A 430 -11.12 -39.16 -35.74
CA GLY A 430 -12.11 -40.10 -35.22
C GLY A 430 -12.82 -39.66 -33.93
N GLU A 431 -12.27 -38.68 -33.22
CA GLU A 431 -12.78 -38.13 -31.95
C GLU A 431 -13.58 -36.83 -32.14
N ARG A 432 -14.46 -36.50 -31.20
CA ARG A 432 -15.32 -35.29 -31.29
C ARG A 432 -14.49 -34.02 -31.02
N TYR A 433 -14.67 -32.96 -31.81
CA TYR A 433 -13.87 -31.71 -31.66
C TYR A 433 -13.89 -31.13 -30.24
N TRP A 434 -15.07 -31.04 -29.63
CA TRP A 434 -15.20 -30.51 -28.27
C TRP A 434 -14.40 -31.33 -27.24
N PHE A 435 -14.28 -32.64 -27.45
CA PHE A 435 -13.59 -33.53 -26.53
C PHE A 435 -12.07 -33.33 -26.64
N VAL A 436 -11.54 -33.27 -27.86
CA VAL A 436 -10.12 -32.99 -28.11
C VAL A 436 -9.75 -31.61 -27.55
N ALA A 437 -10.55 -30.58 -27.81
CA ALA A 437 -10.28 -29.24 -27.32
C ALA A 437 -10.34 -29.16 -25.78
N HIS A 438 -11.37 -29.75 -25.16
CA HIS A 438 -11.50 -29.83 -23.70
C HIS A 438 -10.32 -30.57 -23.08
N PHE A 439 -9.96 -31.75 -23.60
CA PHE A 439 -8.86 -32.56 -23.12
C PHE A 439 -7.54 -31.78 -23.12
N ASN A 440 -7.18 -31.16 -24.24
CA ASN A 440 -5.94 -30.39 -24.34
C ASN A 440 -5.93 -29.18 -23.39
N CYS A 441 -7.06 -28.47 -23.24
CA CYS A 441 -7.16 -27.36 -22.28
C CYS A 441 -6.99 -27.86 -20.84
N MET A 442 -7.62 -28.98 -20.47
CA MET A 442 -7.52 -29.54 -19.12
C MET A 442 -6.12 -30.09 -18.81
N VAL A 443 -5.45 -30.69 -19.81
CA VAL A 443 -4.05 -31.13 -19.66
C VAL A 443 -3.14 -29.92 -19.42
N MET A 444 -3.30 -28.83 -20.17
CA MET A 444 -2.53 -27.60 -19.94
C MET A 444 -2.85 -26.97 -18.58
N LEU A 445 -4.11 -26.95 -18.16
CA LEU A 445 -4.50 -26.48 -16.83
C LEU A 445 -3.77 -27.27 -15.73
N VAL A 446 -3.83 -28.61 -15.78
CA VAL A 446 -3.18 -29.46 -14.75
C VAL A 446 -1.68 -29.23 -14.74
N LEU A 447 -1.04 -29.18 -15.92
CA LEU A 447 0.40 -28.95 -16.03
C LEU A 447 0.81 -27.60 -15.42
N LEU A 448 0.11 -26.51 -15.76
CA LEU A 448 0.42 -25.18 -15.24
C LEU A 448 0.17 -25.09 -13.74
N VAL A 449 -0.93 -25.67 -13.24
CA VAL A 449 -1.24 -25.70 -11.81
C VAL A 449 -0.18 -26.48 -11.03
N VAL A 450 0.26 -27.64 -11.52
CA VAL A 450 1.30 -28.45 -10.86
C VAL A 450 2.63 -27.67 -10.79
N ILE A 451 3.06 -27.05 -11.90
CA ILE A 451 4.27 -26.23 -11.91
C ILE A 451 4.15 -25.05 -10.94
N ALA A 452 3.04 -24.32 -11.00
CA ALA A 452 2.80 -23.18 -10.12
C ALA A 452 2.75 -23.58 -8.64
N PHE A 453 2.17 -24.72 -8.33
CA PHE A 453 2.12 -25.28 -6.98
C PHE A 453 3.52 -25.64 -6.47
N ILE A 454 4.36 -26.29 -7.29
CA ILE A 454 5.74 -26.59 -6.91
C ILE A 454 6.53 -25.30 -6.64
N ILE A 455 6.41 -24.32 -7.55
CA ILE A 455 7.13 -23.03 -7.44
C ILE A 455 6.82 -22.33 -6.11
N ILE A 456 5.54 -22.26 -5.70
CA ILE A 456 5.18 -21.53 -4.48
C ILE A 456 5.63 -22.25 -3.20
N PHE A 457 5.65 -23.59 -3.20
CA PHE A 457 6.18 -24.34 -2.05
C PHE A 457 7.70 -24.22 -1.93
N VAL A 458 8.43 -24.14 -3.05
CA VAL A 458 9.87 -23.85 -3.04
C VAL A 458 10.13 -22.43 -2.52
N GLU A 459 9.36 -21.45 -3.02
CA GLU A 459 9.50 -20.05 -2.64
C GLU A 459 9.14 -19.78 -1.17
N VAL A 460 8.18 -20.50 -0.59
CA VAL A 460 7.82 -20.36 0.82
C VAL A 460 8.69 -21.26 1.71
N GLY A 461 9.22 -22.37 1.19
CA GLY A 461 9.97 -23.35 1.98
C GLY A 461 9.11 -24.16 2.95
N GLY A 462 7.78 -24.12 2.80
CA GLY A 462 6.84 -24.75 3.72
C GLY A 462 5.39 -24.32 3.52
N TYR A 463 4.57 -24.52 4.56
CA TYR A 463 3.16 -24.08 4.56
C TYR A 463 3.07 -22.59 4.88
N SER A 464 2.45 -21.81 4.00
CA SER A 464 2.18 -20.39 4.23
C SER A 464 1.15 -20.22 5.35
N ARG A 465 1.53 -19.56 6.45
CA ARG A 465 0.63 -19.21 7.55
C ARG A 465 0.20 -17.75 7.42
N ALA A 466 -1.06 -17.47 7.73
CA ALA A 466 -1.59 -16.13 7.86
C ALA A 466 -2.54 -16.10 9.06
N ASP A 467 -2.46 -15.06 9.88
CA ASP A 467 -3.13 -15.02 11.19
C ASP A 467 -4.62 -14.62 11.11
N TYR A 468 -5.13 -14.28 9.92
CA TYR A 468 -6.49 -13.76 9.76
C TYR A 468 -7.09 -13.99 8.36
N LEU A 469 -8.42 -14.11 8.33
CA LEU A 469 -9.21 -14.15 7.09
C LEU A 469 -9.21 -12.79 6.37
N PRO A 470 -9.19 -12.75 5.02
CA PRO A 470 -9.32 -13.89 4.10
C PRO A 470 -8.01 -14.59 3.74
N TYR A 471 -6.85 -14.07 4.14
CA TYR A 471 -5.55 -14.57 3.70
C TYR A 471 -5.24 -15.98 4.19
N GLU A 472 -5.67 -16.33 5.40
CA GLU A 472 -5.58 -17.70 5.94
C GLU A 472 -6.27 -18.73 5.02
N ALA A 473 -7.34 -18.33 4.33
CA ALA A 473 -8.08 -19.23 3.46
C ALA A 473 -7.34 -19.54 2.14
N HIS A 474 -6.41 -18.69 1.69
CA HIS A 474 -5.73 -18.88 0.40
C HIS A 474 -4.97 -20.22 0.27
N PRO A 475 -4.03 -20.57 1.17
CA PRO A 475 -3.32 -21.85 1.09
C PRO A 475 -4.27 -23.04 1.28
N ILE A 476 -5.28 -22.91 2.15
CA ILE A 476 -6.27 -23.98 2.40
C ILE A 476 -7.10 -24.26 1.14
N LEU A 477 -7.68 -23.21 0.54
CA LEU A 477 -8.44 -23.30 -0.70
C LEU A 477 -7.55 -23.80 -1.84
N GLY A 478 -6.32 -23.30 -1.95
CA GLY A 478 -5.34 -23.73 -2.93
C GLY A 478 -5.08 -25.24 -2.89
N ILE A 479 -4.91 -25.83 -1.71
CA ILE A 479 -4.71 -27.28 -1.54
C ILE A 479 -5.99 -28.06 -1.91
N ILE A 480 -7.17 -27.59 -1.48
CA ILE A 480 -8.45 -28.24 -1.84
C ILE A 480 -8.64 -28.24 -3.35
N ILE A 481 -8.38 -27.11 -4.01
CA ILE A 481 -8.44 -26.96 -5.47
C ILE A 481 -7.44 -27.91 -6.14
N PHE A 482 -6.20 -27.97 -5.64
CA PHE A 482 -5.16 -28.86 -6.15
C PHE A 482 -5.55 -30.35 -6.06
N CYS A 483 -6.14 -30.78 -4.95
CA CYS A 483 -6.68 -32.13 -4.83
C CYS A 483 -7.79 -32.39 -5.85
N CYS A 484 -8.71 -31.42 -6.04
CA CYS A 484 -9.80 -31.54 -7.01
C CYS A 484 -9.26 -31.70 -8.45
N ILE A 485 -8.25 -30.92 -8.86
CA ILE A 485 -7.72 -30.97 -10.23
C ILE A 485 -6.83 -32.18 -10.50
N LEU A 486 -6.22 -32.81 -9.49
CA LEU A 486 -5.50 -34.07 -9.66
C LEU A 486 -6.43 -35.28 -9.73
N LEU A 487 -7.49 -35.29 -8.92
CA LEU A 487 -8.49 -36.36 -8.95
C LEU A 487 -9.27 -36.36 -10.27
N ASN A 488 -9.57 -35.19 -10.82
CA ASN A 488 -10.48 -35.08 -11.96
C ASN A 488 -10.00 -35.79 -13.25
N PRO A 489 -8.71 -35.71 -13.65
CA PRO A 489 -8.13 -36.51 -14.73
C PRO A 489 -8.13 -38.01 -14.44
N ILE A 490 -7.87 -38.43 -13.20
CA ILE A 490 -7.89 -39.85 -12.82
C ILE A 490 -9.31 -40.41 -13.03
N ILE A 491 -10.33 -39.69 -12.55
CA ILE A 491 -11.74 -40.04 -12.77
C ILE A 491 -12.07 -40.09 -14.27
N ALA A 492 -11.52 -39.16 -15.07
CA ALA A 492 -11.72 -39.13 -16.51
C ALA A 492 -11.05 -40.30 -17.26
N LEU A 493 -9.89 -40.77 -16.80
CA LEU A 493 -9.18 -41.93 -17.35
C LEU A 493 -9.88 -43.24 -17.00
N LEU A 494 -10.49 -43.33 -15.82
CA LEU A 494 -11.29 -44.48 -15.37
C LEU A 494 -12.70 -44.51 -15.99
N ARG A 495 -12.98 -43.67 -17.00
CA ARG A 495 -14.30 -43.54 -17.60
C ARG A 495 -14.72 -44.82 -18.34
N PRO A 496 -15.86 -45.43 -17.98
CA PRO A 496 -16.38 -46.63 -18.65
C PRO A 496 -16.82 -46.39 -20.11
N ALA A 497 -16.95 -47.49 -20.86
CA ALA A 497 -17.49 -47.54 -22.22
C ALA A 497 -18.89 -46.91 -22.34
N GLU A 498 -19.27 -46.50 -23.56
CA GLU A 498 -20.37 -45.56 -23.76
C GLU A 498 -21.74 -46.01 -23.21
N ASP A 499 -21.95 -47.31 -23.19
CA ASP A 499 -23.15 -48.07 -22.84
C ASP A 499 -23.16 -48.63 -21.41
N HIS A 500 -22.08 -48.44 -20.65
CA HIS A 500 -21.94 -49.02 -19.31
C HIS A 500 -22.80 -48.31 -18.25
N LYS A 501 -23.48 -49.07 -17.39
CA LYS A 501 -24.43 -48.58 -16.37
C LYS A 501 -23.82 -47.58 -15.37
N CYS A 502 -22.53 -47.69 -15.06
CA CYS A 502 -21.84 -46.78 -14.12
C CYS A 502 -21.38 -45.46 -14.76
N ARG A 503 -21.42 -45.32 -16.09
CA ARG A 503 -20.95 -44.12 -16.80
C ARG A 503 -21.62 -42.81 -16.34
N PRO A 504 -22.94 -42.77 -16.06
CA PRO A 504 -23.59 -41.56 -15.53
C PRO A 504 -23.03 -41.12 -14.18
N VAL A 505 -22.70 -42.07 -13.28
CA VAL A 505 -22.14 -41.78 -11.96
C VAL A 505 -20.74 -41.18 -12.10
N VAL A 506 -19.87 -41.81 -12.88
CA VAL A 506 -18.52 -41.30 -13.14
C VAL A 506 -18.56 -39.91 -13.79
N ASN A 507 -19.48 -39.68 -14.72
CA ASN A 507 -19.66 -38.36 -15.33
C ASN A 507 -20.11 -37.31 -14.32
N TRP A 508 -20.98 -37.66 -13.37
CA TRP A 508 -21.44 -36.74 -12.33
C TRP A 508 -20.30 -36.41 -11.35
N ILE A 509 -19.52 -37.41 -10.94
CA ILE A 509 -18.36 -37.21 -10.06
C ILE A 509 -17.31 -36.32 -10.76
N HIS A 510 -16.97 -36.61 -12.02
CA HIS A 510 -16.06 -35.79 -12.83
C HIS A 510 -16.54 -34.34 -12.96
N TRP A 511 -17.84 -34.16 -13.24
CA TRP A 511 -18.45 -32.83 -13.31
C TRP A 511 -18.40 -32.10 -11.96
N PHE A 512 -18.69 -32.79 -10.87
CA PHE A 512 -18.72 -32.22 -9.52
C PHE A 512 -17.33 -31.68 -9.12
N PHE A 513 -16.30 -32.53 -9.14
CA PHE A 513 -14.94 -32.11 -8.76
C PHE A 513 -14.38 -31.03 -9.68
N GLY A 514 -14.64 -31.12 -10.99
CA GLY A 514 -14.24 -30.08 -11.94
C GLY A 514 -14.91 -28.72 -11.67
N THR A 515 -16.22 -28.74 -11.38
CA THR A 515 -16.99 -27.52 -11.13
C THR A 515 -16.62 -26.89 -9.79
N VAL A 516 -16.45 -27.70 -8.73
CA VAL A 516 -16.03 -27.20 -7.41
C VAL A 516 -14.64 -26.55 -7.51
N GLY A 517 -13.68 -27.20 -8.17
CA GLY A 517 -12.34 -26.63 -8.36
C GLY A 517 -12.37 -25.29 -9.09
N TRP A 518 -13.14 -25.19 -10.18
CA TRP A 518 -13.30 -23.95 -10.94
C TRP A 518 -13.95 -22.82 -10.12
N CYS A 519 -15.02 -23.13 -9.38
CA CYS A 519 -15.70 -22.14 -8.53
C CYS A 519 -14.80 -21.61 -7.41
N LEU A 520 -14.01 -22.48 -6.77
CA LEU A 520 -13.10 -22.10 -5.68
C LEU A 520 -11.86 -21.34 -6.19
N ALA A 521 -11.43 -21.58 -7.42
CA ALA A 521 -10.27 -20.90 -8.00
C ALA A 521 -10.49 -19.38 -8.15
N ILE A 522 -11.70 -18.92 -8.43
CA ILE A 522 -12.02 -17.49 -8.60
C ILE A 522 -11.70 -16.67 -7.34
N PRO A 523 -12.34 -16.92 -6.17
CA PRO A 523 -12.00 -16.19 -4.94
C PRO A 523 -10.56 -16.44 -4.51
N ASN A 524 -10.00 -17.64 -4.76
CA ASN A 524 -8.61 -17.92 -4.41
C ASN A 524 -7.61 -17.05 -5.17
N MET A 525 -7.87 -16.73 -6.45
CA MET A 525 -7.05 -15.79 -7.23
C MET A 525 -7.12 -14.36 -6.68
N PHE A 526 -8.31 -13.89 -6.29
CA PHE A 526 -8.46 -12.56 -5.70
C PHE A 526 -7.68 -12.42 -4.39
N ILE A 527 -7.78 -13.41 -3.50
CA ILE A 527 -7.01 -13.41 -2.25
C ILE A 527 -5.51 -13.42 -2.57
N GLY A 528 -5.08 -14.24 -3.53
CA GLY A 528 -3.68 -14.33 -3.98
C GLY A 528 -3.11 -13.02 -4.52
N MET A 529 -3.89 -12.25 -5.28
CA MET A 529 -3.46 -10.96 -5.84
C MET A 529 -3.30 -9.86 -4.79
N ASP A 530 -3.93 -10.02 -3.63
CA ASP A 530 -3.91 -9.03 -2.54
C ASP A 530 -2.73 -9.25 -1.57
N PHE A 531 -1.95 -10.32 -1.75
CA PHE A 531 -0.71 -10.52 -1.00
C PHE A 531 0.35 -9.46 -1.37
N GLY A 532 0.97 -8.83 -0.39
CA GLY A 532 2.01 -7.81 -0.60
C GLY A 532 3.19 -8.32 -1.41
N LYS A 533 3.58 -9.59 -1.21
CA LYS A 533 4.68 -10.27 -1.94
C LYS A 533 4.42 -10.34 -3.45
N ALA A 534 3.16 -10.36 -3.89
CA ALA A 534 2.83 -10.37 -5.31
C ALA A 534 3.13 -9.01 -5.99
N MET A 535 3.19 -7.93 -5.20
CA MET A 535 3.41 -6.55 -5.66
C MET A 535 2.49 -6.14 -6.81
N VAL A 536 1.23 -6.58 -6.75
CA VAL A 536 0.24 -6.29 -7.78
C VAL A 536 -0.31 -4.90 -7.54
N PRO A 537 -0.24 -3.98 -8.52
CA PRO A 537 -0.83 -2.66 -8.35
C PRO A 537 -2.35 -2.78 -8.28
N TRP A 538 -2.99 -1.94 -7.46
CA TRP A 538 -4.43 -1.99 -7.19
C TRP A 538 -5.32 -1.95 -8.45
N TRP A 539 -4.84 -1.31 -9.53
CA TRP A 539 -5.57 -1.25 -10.81
C TRP A 539 -5.57 -2.58 -11.57
N ALA A 540 -4.59 -3.46 -11.36
CA ALA A 540 -4.52 -4.74 -12.07
C ALA A 540 -5.62 -5.72 -11.62
N THR A 541 -6.11 -5.60 -10.38
CA THR A 541 -7.27 -6.37 -9.90
C THR A 541 -8.52 -6.07 -10.73
N TRP A 542 -8.68 -4.83 -11.22
CA TRP A 542 -9.78 -4.48 -12.11
C TRP A 542 -9.72 -5.18 -13.46
N ILE A 543 -8.52 -5.51 -13.95
CA ILE A 543 -8.37 -6.29 -15.20
C ILE A 543 -8.98 -7.68 -15.01
N LEU A 544 -8.74 -8.34 -13.87
CA LEU A 544 -9.36 -9.63 -13.57
C LEU A 544 -10.89 -9.51 -13.42
N CYS A 545 -11.39 -8.44 -12.78
CA CYS A 545 -12.83 -8.18 -12.70
C CYS A 545 -13.47 -8.00 -14.08
N ILE A 546 -12.85 -7.21 -14.96
CA ILE A 546 -13.31 -6.99 -16.34
C ILE A 546 -13.31 -8.31 -17.13
N TYR A 547 -12.28 -9.13 -16.95
CA TYR A 547 -12.19 -10.44 -17.57
C TYR A 547 -13.34 -11.36 -17.15
N ILE A 548 -13.66 -11.42 -15.85
CA ILE A 548 -14.78 -12.21 -15.34
C ILE A 548 -16.11 -11.72 -15.91
N LEU A 549 -16.31 -10.39 -15.96
CA LEU A 549 -17.50 -9.80 -16.57
C LEU A 549 -17.62 -10.17 -18.06
N TYR A 550 -16.51 -10.08 -18.81
CA TYR A 550 -16.45 -10.50 -20.20
C TYR A 550 -16.85 -11.98 -20.36
N HIS A 551 -16.34 -12.87 -19.51
CA HIS A 551 -16.69 -14.28 -19.53
C HIS A 551 -18.18 -14.53 -19.25
N ILE A 552 -18.77 -13.82 -18.28
CA ILE A 552 -20.20 -13.89 -17.99
C ILE A 552 -21.02 -13.47 -19.21
N ILE A 553 -20.63 -12.39 -19.91
CA ILE A 553 -21.30 -11.93 -21.12
C ILE A 553 -21.21 -12.98 -22.23
N VAL A 554 -20.05 -13.60 -22.44
CA VAL A 554 -19.86 -14.68 -23.42
C VAL A 554 -20.76 -15.87 -23.10
N GLU A 555 -20.80 -16.31 -21.84
CA GLU A 555 -21.66 -17.42 -21.43
C GLU A 555 -23.15 -17.13 -21.64
N ILE A 556 -23.63 -15.94 -21.25
CA ILE A 556 -25.02 -15.53 -21.47
C ILE A 556 -25.32 -15.50 -22.98
N THR A 557 -24.41 -14.96 -23.79
CA THR A 557 -24.57 -14.89 -25.24
C THR A 557 -24.69 -16.28 -25.87
N LEU A 558 -23.83 -17.22 -25.46
CA LEU A 558 -23.86 -18.61 -25.93
C LEU A 558 -25.11 -19.35 -25.44
N GLU A 559 -25.61 -19.10 -24.23
CA GLU A 559 -26.87 -19.66 -23.73
C GLU A 559 -28.08 -19.16 -24.52
N VAL A 560 -28.15 -17.86 -24.78
CA VAL A 560 -29.21 -17.26 -25.61
C VAL A 560 -29.15 -17.84 -27.02
N HIS A 561 -27.95 -17.91 -27.62
CA HIS A 561 -27.77 -18.48 -28.96
C HIS A 561 -28.21 -19.96 -29.01
N GLN A 562 -27.87 -20.75 -28.00
CA GLN A 562 -28.28 -22.15 -27.91
C GLN A 562 -29.80 -22.26 -27.76
N CYS A 563 -30.44 -21.41 -26.96
CA CYS A 563 -31.90 -21.36 -26.83
C CYS A 563 -32.60 -20.98 -28.15
N CYS A 564 -32.08 -19.97 -28.87
CA CYS A 564 -32.60 -19.53 -30.16
C CYS A 564 -32.45 -20.62 -31.24
N THR A 565 -31.30 -21.28 -31.29
CA THR A 565 -31.02 -22.36 -32.25
C THR A 565 -31.84 -23.61 -31.92
N HIS A 566 -32.03 -23.90 -30.62
CA HIS A 566 -32.91 -24.98 -30.18
C HIS A 566 -34.38 -24.69 -30.55
N LYS A 567 -34.87 -23.44 -30.42
CA LYS A 567 -36.21 -23.05 -30.92
C LYS A 567 -36.34 -23.25 -32.43
N LYS A 568 -35.35 -22.84 -33.23
CA LYS A 568 -35.34 -23.09 -34.69
C LYS A 568 -35.32 -24.59 -35.04
N ASN A 569 -34.59 -25.40 -34.28
CA ASN A 569 -34.54 -26.86 -34.49
C ASN A 569 -35.74 -27.62 -33.90
N LYS A 570 -36.52 -27.01 -32.99
CA LYS A 570 -37.75 -27.57 -32.43
C LYS A 570 -38.87 -27.68 -33.47
N GLU A 571 -38.82 -26.91 -34.55
CA GLU A 571 -39.68 -27.15 -35.73
C GLU A 571 -39.29 -28.41 -36.53
N ARG A 572 -38.20 -29.12 -36.17
CA ARG A 572 -37.78 -30.36 -36.83
C ARG A 572 -37.64 -31.61 -35.96
N ARG A 573 -37.67 -31.57 -34.61
CA ARG A 573 -37.68 -32.82 -33.79
C ARG A 573 -38.47 -32.67 -32.48
N LYS A 574 -39.67 -33.25 -32.44
CA LYS A 574 -40.34 -33.65 -31.18
C LYS A 574 -39.69 -34.93 -30.66
N LYS A 575 -38.88 -34.83 -29.60
CA LYS A 575 -38.88 -35.68 -28.39
C LYS A 575 -37.70 -35.29 -27.48
N THR A 576 -37.96 -35.38 -26.17
CA THR A 576 -37.06 -35.22 -25.01
C THR A 576 -36.51 -33.83 -24.67
N CYS A 577 -37.33 -33.02 -23.98
CA CYS A 577 -36.85 -31.91 -23.17
C CYS A 577 -37.94 -31.52 -22.17
N TRP A 578 -37.82 -31.87 -20.88
CA TRP A 578 -38.51 -31.24 -19.73
C TRP A 578 -38.00 -31.97 -18.46
N SER A 579 -36.91 -31.48 -17.82
CA SER A 579 -36.63 -31.78 -16.39
C SER A 579 -35.35 -31.13 -15.80
N ASN A 580 -34.31 -30.77 -16.57
CA ASN A 580 -33.00 -30.43 -15.95
C ASN A 580 -32.47 -28.99 -16.15
N ALA A 581 -33.16 -28.11 -16.88
CA ALA A 581 -32.64 -26.76 -17.17
C ALA A 581 -33.03 -25.70 -16.11
N SER A 582 -34.18 -25.85 -15.46
CA SER A 582 -34.70 -24.89 -14.47
C SER A 582 -33.96 -24.93 -13.13
N ASN A 583 -33.44 -26.08 -12.71
CA ASN A 583 -32.69 -26.22 -11.47
C ASN A 583 -31.23 -25.74 -11.57
N LEU A 584 -30.66 -25.61 -12.77
CA LEU A 584 -29.27 -25.20 -12.97
C LEU A 584 -29.12 -23.67 -12.98
N ILE A 585 -30.09 -22.96 -13.56
CA ILE A 585 -30.12 -21.48 -13.59
C ILE A 585 -30.35 -20.91 -12.19
N ILE A 586 -31.24 -21.53 -11.39
CA ILE A 586 -31.46 -21.13 -9.99
C ILE A 586 -30.18 -21.36 -9.14
N ARG A 587 -29.46 -22.46 -9.36
CA ARG A 587 -28.17 -22.73 -8.67
C ARG A 587 -27.04 -21.80 -9.12
N PHE A 588 -27.02 -21.40 -10.39
CA PHE A 588 -26.04 -20.46 -10.92
C PHE A 588 -26.30 -19.04 -10.41
N ILE A 589 -27.56 -18.60 -10.33
CA ILE A 589 -27.95 -17.31 -9.73
C ILE A 589 -27.63 -17.27 -8.23
N VAL A 590 -27.87 -18.35 -7.48
CA VAL A 590 -27.52 -18.42 -6.06
C VAL A 590 -26.00 -18.38 -5.83
N ASN A 591 -25.21 -19.05 -6.67
CA ASN A 591 -23.74 -18.97 -6.60
C ASN A 591 -23.19 -17.60 -7.03
N VAL A 592 -23.74 -16.99 -8.08
CA VAL A 592 -23.32 -15.66 -8.55
C VAL A 592 -23.71 -14.56 -7.54
N SER A 593 -24.89 -14.65 -6.92
CA SER A 593 -25.26 -13.75 -5.81
C SER A 593 -24.33 -13.90 -4.61
N GLY A 594 -23.99 -15.13 -4.20
CA GLY A 594 -23.02 -15.36 -3.11
C GLY A 594 -21.60 -14.87 -3.44
N ILE A 595 -21.16 -14.98 -4.70
CA ILE A 595 -19.87 -14.44 -5.18
C ILE A 595 -19.90 -12.92 -5.23
N LEU A 596 -20.99 -12.30 -5.69
CA LEU A 596 -21.17 -10.85 -5.69
C LEU A 596 -21.23 -10.29 -4.25
N GLU A 597 -21.77 -11.05 -3.31
CA GLU A 597 -21.87 -10.67 -1.89
C GLU A 597 -20.50 -10.79 -1.18
N LEU A 598 -19.74 -11.85 -1.45
CA LEU A 598 -18.32 -11.97 -1.04
C LEU A 598 -17.42 -10.91 -1.69
N GLN A 599 -17.66 -10.56 -2.96
CA GLN A 599 -16.96 -9.47 -3.63
C GLN A 599 -17.36 -8.12 -3.04
N LYS A 600 -18.63 -7.91 -2.70
CA LYS A 600 -19.10 -6.71 -2.02
C LYS A 600 -18.48 -6.57 -0.64
N ASP A 601 -18.35 -7.66 0.12
CA ASP A 601 -17.69 -7.65 1.44
C ASP A 601 -16.17 -7.49 1.34
N THR A 602 -15.53 -8.07 0.32
CA THR A 602 -14.09 -7.89 0.08
C THR A 602 -13.78 -6.48 -0.43
N LEU A 603 -14.61 -5.96 -1.34
CA LEU A 603 -14.54 -4.58 -1.82
C LEU A 603 -14.88 -3.59 -0.70
N ASN A 604 -15.89 -3.88 0.12
CA ASN A 604 -16.22 -3.07 1.30
C ASN A 604 -15.11 -3.15 2.35
N LYS A 605 -14.44 -4.29 2.55
CA LYS A 605 -13.26 -4.39 3.42
C LYS A 605 -12.07 -3.65 2.84
N ALA A 606 -11.82 -3.71 1.53
CA ALA A 606 -10.77 -2.95 0.86
C ALA A 606 -11.04 -1.43 0.84
N LEU A 607 -12.31 -1.03 0.73
CA LEU A 607 -12.78 0.35 0.83
C LEU A 607 -12.78 0.82 2.29
N ASN A 608 -13.14 -0.04 3.26
CA ASN A 608 -13.16 0.28 4.68
C ASN A 608 -11.76 0.26 5.32
N HIS A 609 -10.81 -0.55 4.83
CA HIS A 609 -9.41 -0.43 5.24
C HIS A 609 -8.78 0.91 4.80
N LYS A 610 -9.36 1.55 3.78
CA LYS A 610 -8.95 2.88 3.29
C LYS A 610 -9.82 4.03 3.79
N SER A 611 -11.05 3.78 4.25
CA SER A 611 -11.94 4.78 4.85
C SER A 611 -11.89 4.81 6.39
N ALA A 612 -11.39 3.75 7.04
CA ALA A 612 -11.22 3.71 8.49
C ALA A 612 -10.10 4.66 8.99
N SER A 613 -9.23 5.16 8.10
CA SER A 613 -8.33 6.27 8.43
C SER A 613 -8.98 7.65 8.22
N THR A 614 -10.27 7.73 7.86
CA THR A 614 -10.94 8.99 7.53
C THR A 614 -12.36 9.17 8.10
N PHE A 615 -12.91 8.23 8.88
CA PHE A 615 -14.31 8.33 9.36
C PHE A 615 -14.50 8.46 10.88
N LEU A 616 -13.44 8.51 11.70
CA LEU A 616 -13.57 8.68 13.16
C LEU A 616 -13.42 10.12 13.68
N ASP A 617 -13.19 11.12 12.81
CA ASP A 617 -13.04 12.53 13.22
C ASP A 617 -14.23 13.44 12.87
N TRP A 618 -15.38 12.87 12.48
CA TRP A 618 -16.58 13.66 12.16
C TRP A 618 -17.81 13.20 12.96
N LEU A 619 -17.76 13.32 14.28
CA LEU A 619 -18.97 13.47 15.09
C LEU A 619 -18.75 14.56 16.16
N PRO A 620 -19.48 15.68 16.10
CA PRO A 620 -19.43 16.68 17.15
C PRO A 620 -20.07 16.12 18.43
N SER A 621 -19.34 16.26 19.53
CA SER A 621 -19.74 15.94 20.89
C SER A 621 -21.14 16.48 21.25
N HIS A 622 -22.12 15.58 21.37
CA HIS A 622 -23.34 15.86 22.12
C HIS A 622 -23.25 15.12 23.46
N LYS A 623 -23.12 15.88 24.54
CA LYS A 623 -23.31 15.40 25.91
C LYS A 623 -24.75 14.90 26.09
N PRO A 624 -24.98 13.73 26.72
CA PRO A 624 -26.28 13.43 27.32
C PRO A 624 -26.23 13.66 28.83
N SER A 625 -27.15 14.49 29.29
CA SER A 625 -27.57 14.65 30.68
C SER A 625 -28.35 13.42 31.16
N THR A 626 -27.98 12.94 32.36
CA THR A 626 -28.80 12.33 33.43
C THR A 626 -30.26 11.93 33.13
N GLY A 627 -30.62 10.67 33.42
CA GLY A 627 -31.99 10.28 33.81
C GLY A 627 -32.44 8.89 33.30
N PRO A 628 -32.98 8.00 34.15
CA PRO A 628 -33.09 6.56 33.87
C PRO A 628 -34.45 6.13 33.30
N SER A 629 -34.50 5.02 32.56
CA SER A 629 -35.29 3.82 32.91
C SER A 629 -35.54 2.83 31.76
N LYS A 630 -35.30 1.55 32.11
CA LYS A 630 -36.12 0.35 31.88
C LYS A 630 -36.13 -0.39 30.52
N ILE A 631 -36.09 -1.73 30.69
CA ILE A 631 -36.62 -2.86 29.86
C ILE A 631 -35.64 -3.42 28.82
N THR A 632 -35.35 -4.73 28.69
CA THR A 632 -35.63 -5.97 29.44
C THR A 632 -34.69 -7.05 28.89
N VAL A 633 -34.04 -7.84 29.74
CA VAL A 633 -33.24 -9.02 29.38
C VAL A 633 -34.14 -10.25 29.48
N TRP A 634 -34.19 -11.08 28.44
CA TRP A 634 -34.77 -12.42 28.50
C TRP A 634 -33.65 -13.47 28.51
N HIS A 635 -33.58 -14.20 29.62
CA HIS A 635 -32.79 -15.42 29.82
C HIS A 635 -33.45 -16.60 29.08
N LEU A 636 -32.65 -17.46 28.47
CA LEU A 636 -33.03 -18.82 28.09
C LEU A 636 -32.19 -19.81 28.90
N THR A 637 -32.88 -20.57 29.75
CA THR A 637 -32.36 -21.71 30.51
C THR A 637 -32.68 -23.02 29.79
N ASN A 638 -31.74 -23.96 29.88
CA ASN A 638 -31.79 -25.35 29.43
C ASN A 638 -33.03 -26.12 29.93
N VAL A 639 -33.49 -27.07 29.12
CA VAL A 639 -34.31 -28.21 29.55
C VAL A 639 -33.74 -29.48 28.90
N ASP A 640 -33.28 -30.39 29.75
CA ASP A 640 -32.95 -31.79 29.46
C ASP A 640 -34.20 -32.61 29.10
N TYR A 641 -34.03 -33.61 28.23
CA TYR A 641 -34.87 -34.79 28.20
C TYR A 641 -33.95 -36.03 28.14
N LYS A 642 -33.93 -36.75 29.27
CA LYS A 642 -33.55 -38.14 29.57
C LYS A 642 -32.46 -38.85 28.74
#